data_AF-A0A1L2FV52-F1
#
_entry.id   AF-A0A1L2FV52-F1
#
_cell.length_a   1.000
_cell.length_b   1.000
_cell.length_c   1.000
_cell.angle_alpha   90.00
_cell.angle_beta   90.00
_cell.angle_gamma   90.00
#
_symmetry.space_group_name_H-M   'P 1'
#
loop_
_entity.id
_entity.type
_entity.pdbx_description
1 polymer ?
#
loop_
_entity_poly.entity_id
_entity_poly.type
_entity_poly.pdbx_seq_one_letter_code
_entity_poly.pdbx_strand_id
1 'polypeptide(L)'
;MTSSITSVQEVLRDMVSKLPKDVFEKSTTRATRRLIASVGLVTLGVVLVYNLPWYLLPIGWFFMGTACCGIFSVGYACGKNLFFKNRAINYTVGTILMLPLMYPLEYWKRSEVHDTIVDYVRDVSRTPYWWLCSLRQWAVSTVSSLDSGRMIVSAGVLYAFVAIFVPLMTYGFGLWGLFKFYLIPLFIYHLWMSTFMKASYLSFEQGDNPTFFRLPRFVQYLTQDFNIGVILTRIHNQTNSVIPIPPAYKWKEAYQVLKKEYEGITEETFFDVLQKVGPSVKKSLQTIKSDVATTEQPPKQKSKFDGKPWYERIFWTTTIFLFATPALSIYGMATTPFNWRTYLTAFLSYYIAGIGITAGYHRLFSHRSYDASWPVRVVLTLMGTTAFEMSVIEWCHDHRAHHRYTDTDKDPYNVKRGFWWAHMGWLIFKRETEPEADVEDLKKDWVLRLQHKYYAPLAIGLGFLLPMWICGHFWGDWKGGFLIAGIASKVLMMQCTFCINSLAHYIGEATYTDQRSPRDSPITSLVTFGEGYHNFHHEFPYDYRNGIHASAYDPGKWLICFLSWFGLTYNLKRFPAELFQKGKIQMAEKKAAEERKKLFWGKPLEELPEMTRIQVRDECNKSGQRLIILNDVVYDVSEFEAKHPGGVQYIKDYIGKDATKAFEGVVYNHSFAARNILDTLRVAKLSTIDKKQE
;
A
#
# COMPACT_ATOMS: atom_id res chain seq x y z
N MET A 1 -40.76 20.32 -17.62
CA MET A 1 -39.77 19.44 -18.26
C MET A 1 -38.42 19.72 -17.63
N THR A 2 -38.04 18.91 -16.66
CA THR A 2 -36.75 18.96 -15.96
C THR A 2 -36.13 17.58 -16.16
N SER A 3 -35.11 17.46 -17.00
CA SER A 3 -34.45 16.17 -17.26
C SER A 3 -33.75 15.72 -15.99
N SER A 4 -34.19 14.59 -15.45
CA SER A 4 -33.50 13.86 -14.39
C SER A 4 -32.15 13.37 -14.92
N ILE A 5 -31.06 13.82 -14.30
CA ILE A 5 -29.72 13.27 -14.53
C ILE A 5 -29.78 11.78 -14.19
N THR A 6 -29.56 10.92 -15.18
CA THR A 6 -29.84 9.46 -15.07
C THR A 6 -28.62 8.58 -15.40
N SER A 7 -27.43 9.16 -15.61
CA SER A 7 -26.21 8.37 -15.83
C SER A 7 -24.96 8.88 -15.08
N VAL A 8 -24.08 7.95 -14.70
CA VAL A 8 -22.73 8.23 -14.18
C VAL A 8 -21.96 9.18 -15.09
N GLN A 9 -22.18 9.09 -16.41
CA GLN A 9 -21.55 9.97 -17.40
C GLN A 9 -21.99 11.42 -17.27
N GLU A 10 -23.23 11.70 -16.88
CA GLU A 10 -23.75 13.06 -16.70
C GLU A 10 -23.26 13.69 -15.38
N VAL A 11 -23.12 12.89 -14.32
CA VAL A 11 -22.49 13.33 -13.06
C VAL A 11 -21.02 13.68 -13.27
N LEU A 12 -20.27 12.83 -13.98
CA LEU A 12 -18.89 13.12 -14.37
C LEU A 12 -18.79 14.38 -15.25
N ARG A 13 -19.77 14.63 -16.13
CA ARG A 13 -19.81 15.87 -16.93
C ARG A 13 -20.06 17.11 -16.06
N ASP A 14 -21.03 17.08 -15.14
CA ASP A 14 -21.32 18.22 -14.25
C ASP A 14 -20.12 18.57 -13.36
N MET A 15 -19.50 17.57 -12.72
CA MET A 15 -18.38 17.79 -11.80
C MET A 15 -17.17 18.40 -12.49
N VAL A 16 -16.86 17.93 -13.70
CA VAL A 16 -15.70 18.43 -14.42
C VAL A 16 -16.01 19.77 -15.11
N SER A 17 -17.29 20.07 -15.41
CA SER A 17 -17.72 21.41 -15.87
C SER A 17 -17.50 22.51 -14.82
N LYS A 18 -17.36 22.16 -13.53
CA LYS A 18 -17.06 23.09 -12.43
C LYS A 18 -15.58 23.42 -12.29
N LEU A 19 -14.69 22.83 -13.10
CA LEU A 19 -13.27 23.21 -13.10
C LEU A 19 -13.11 24.68 -13.52
N PRO A 20 -12.35 25.48 -12.76
CA PRO A 20 -12.18 26.89 -13.10
C PRO A 20 -11.44 27.05 -14.43
N LYS A 21 -11.91 27.99 -15.26
CA LYS A 21 -11.50 28.13 -16.68
C LYS A 21 -10.00 28.37 -16.84
N ASP A 22 -9.38 29.04 -15.87
CA ASP A 22 -7.96 29.32 -15.84
C ASP A 22 -7.12 28.05 -15.82
N VAL A 23 -7.62 26.93 -15.29
CA VAL A 23 -6.89 25.64 -15.24
C VAL A 23 -6.60 25.10 -16.64
N PHE A 24 -7.38 25.49 -17.66
CA PHE A 24 -7.19 25.07 -19.05
C PHE A 24 -6.31 26.03 -19.86
N GLU A 25 -6.01 27.22 -19.34
CA GLU A 25 -5.20 28.21 -20.05
C GLU A 25 -3.73 27.82 -20.10
N LYS A 26 -3.16 27.83 -21.31
CA LYS A 26 -1.75 27.51 -21.55
C LYS A 26 -0.85 28.70 -21.22
N SER A 27 0.25 28.43 -20.53
CA SER A 27 1.30 29.39 -20.21
C SER A 27 2.66 28.89 -20.70
N THR A 28 3.27 29.63 -21.63
CA THR A 28 4.62 29.31 -22.13
C THR A 28 5.64 29.35 -21.01
N THR A 29 5.57 30.31 -20.10
CA THR A 29 6.50 30.42 -18.96
C THR A 29 6.42 29.21 -18.04
N ARG A 30 5.21 28.76 -17.67
CA ARG A 30 5.04 27.56 -16.84
C ARG A 30 5.48 26.30 -17.59
N ALA A 31 5.16 26.19 -18.88
CA ALA A 31 5.61 25.09 -19.74
C ALA A 31 7.14 24.99 -19.81
N THR A 32 7.84 26.11 -20.02
CA THR A 32 9.30 26.16 -20.08
C THR A 32 9.94 25.79 -18.74
N ARG A 33 9.42 26.31 -17.61
CA ARG A 33 9.91 25.92 -16.28
C ARG A 33 9.77 24.42 -16.03
N ARG A 34 8.63 23.84 -16.42
CA ARG A 34 8.36 22.40 -16.30
C ARG A 34 9.28 21.56 -17.17
N LEU A 35 9.54 22.01 -18.40
CA LEU A 35 10.49 21.39 -19.33
C LEU A 35 11.91 21.39 -18.74
N ILE A 36 12.40 22.54 -18.28
CA ILE A 36 13.73 22.70 -17.68
C ILE A 36 13.86 21.80 -16.44
N ALA A 37 12.85 21.77 -15.58
CA ALA A 37 12.86 20.89 -14.41
C ALA A 37 12.95 19.41 -14.80
N SER A 38 12.19 18.97 -15.80
CA SER A 38 12.17 17.56 -16.25
C SER A 38 13.52 17.14 -16.84
N VAL A 39 14.10 17.98 -17.70
CA VAL A 39 15.42 17.74 -18.28
C VAL A 39 16.50 17.78 -17.18
N GLY A 40 16.46 18.78 -16.29
CA GLY A 40 17.41 18.93 -15.20
C GLY A 40 17.41 17.75 -14.23
N LEU A 41 16.24 17.16 -13.94
CA LEU A 41 16.15 15.96 -13.11
C LEU A 41 16.75 14.73 -13.78
N VAL A 42 16.53 14.53 -15.08
CA VAL A 42 17.17 13.41 -15.80
C VAL A 42 18.68 13.62 -15.90
N THR A 43 19.14 14.85 -16.16
CA THR A 43 20.58 15.18 -16.15
C THR A 43 21.19 14.91 -14.78
N LEU A 44 20.52 15.30 -13.69
CA LEU A 44 20.97 14.97 -12.34
C LEU A 44 21.03 13.45 -12.12
N GLY A 45 20.05 12.71 -12.63
CA GLY A 45 20.07 11.24 -12.63
C GLY A 45 21.28 10.65 -13.34
N VAL A 46 21.64 11.17 -14.52
CA VAL A 46 22.85 10.77 -15.25
C VAL A 46 24.11 11.07 -14.43
N VAL A 47 24.20 12.27 -13.84
CA VAL A 47 25.32 12.67 -12.98
C VAL A 47 25.42 11.76 -11.76
N LEU A 48 24.30 11.40 -11.13
CA LEU A 48 24.27 10.45 -10.02
C LEU A 48 24.78 9.08 -10.47
N VAL A 49 24.24 8.50 -11.54
CA VAL A 49 24.68 7.20 -12.06
C VAL A 49 26.16 7.21 -12.45
N TYR A 50 26.67 8.33 -12.93
CA TYR A 50 28.09 8.49 -13.27
C TYR A 50 28.97 8.43 -12.02
N ASN A 51 28.65 9.22 -11.00
CA ASN A 51 29.49 9.40 -9.80
C ASN A 51 29.27 8.35 -8.71
N LEU A 52 28.11 7.66 -8.70
CA LEU A 52 27.81 6.68 -7.66
C LEU A 52 28.66 5.42 -7.84
N PRO A 53 29.22 4.87 -6.73
CA PRO A 53 29.88 3.59 -6.77
C PRO A 53 28.88 2.48 -7.10
N TRP A 54 29.39 1.34 -7.61
CA TRP A 54 28.55 0.27 -8.16
C TRP A 54 27.43 -0.21 -7.21
N TYR A 55 27.68 -0.22 -5.90
CA TYR A 55 26.73 -0.65 -4.88
C TYR A 55 25.63 0.38 -4.56
N LEU A 56 25.80 1.64 -4.94
CA LEU A 56 24.76 2.69 -4.84
C LEU A 56 24.07 2.97 -6.18
N LEU A 57 24.51 2.35 -7.27
CA LEU A 57 23.87 2.49 -8.58
C LEU A 57 22.36 2.22 -8.57
N PRO A 58 21.81 1.26 -7.78
CA PRO A 58 20.36 1.09 -7.69
C PRO A 58 19.60 2.37 -7.33
N ILE A 59 20.16 3.24 -6.48
CA ILE A 59 19.56 4.52 -6.11
C ILE A 59 19.58 5.49 -7.30
N GLY A 60 20.72 5.60 -7.98
CA GLY A 60 20.88 6.43 -9.17
C GLY A 60 19.97 5.99 -10.32
N TRP A 61 19.89 4.68 -10.56
CA TRP A 61 19.00 4.08 -11.55
C TRP A 61 17.54 4.33 -11.22
N PHE A 62 17.15 4.14 -9.96
CA PHE A 62 15.79 4.40 -9.52
C PHE A 62 15.41 5.86 -9.72
N PHE A 63 16.27 6.78 -9.31
CA PHE A 63 16.08 8.21 -9.50
C PHE A 63 15.96 8.57 -10.99
N MET A 64 16.90 8.13 -11.82
CA MET A 64 16.95 8.43 -13.24
C MET A 64 15.74 7.86 -13.99
N GLY A 65 15.40 6.59 -13.77
CA GLY A 65 14.23 5.96 -14.39
C GLY A 65 12.90 6.60 -13.97
N THR A 66 12.78 7.01 -12.70
CA THR A 66 11.60 7.76 -12.23
C THR A 66 11.53 9.16 -12.88
N ALA A 67 12.65 9.86 -13.01
CA ALA A 67 12.72 11.16 -13.67
C ALA A 67 12.38 11.08 -15.18
N CYS A 68 12.69 9.96 -15.85
CA CYS A 68 12.29 9.71 -17.23
C CYS A 68 10.76 9.70 -17.42
N CYS A 69 9.96 9.35 -16.40
CA CYS A 69 8.51 9.51 -16.46
C CYS A 69 8.09 10.99 -16.61
N GLY A 70 8.86 11.93 -16.05
CA GLY A 70 8.64 13.36 -16.22
C GLY A 70 8.89 13.83 -17.66
N ILE A 71 9.94 13.30 -18.32
CA ILE A 71 10.18 13.52 -19.75
C ILE A 71 9.02 12.99 -20.59
N PHE A 72 8.57 11.76 -20.31
CA PHE A 72 7.43 11.16 -21.00
C PHE A 72 6.17 12.02 -20.85
N SER A 73 5.89 12.49 -19.63
CA SER A 73 4.76 13.37 -19.34
C SER A 73 4.74 14.62 -20.22
N VAL A 74 5.90 15.28 -20.37
CA VAL A 74 6.02 16.46 -21.23
C VAL A 74 5.86 16.08 -22.70
N GLY A 75 6.51 15.00 -23.15
CA GLY A 75 6.40 14.52 -24.53
C GLY A 75 4.95 14.15 -24.90
N TYR A 76 4.22 13.49 -24.01
CA TYR A 76 2.83 13.09 -24.20
C TYR A 76 1.92 14.32 -24.31
N ALA A 77 2.09 15.30 -23.41
CA ALA A 77 1.35 16.56 -23.45
C ALA A 77 1.64 17.38 -24.71
N CYS A 78 2.90 17.36 -25.18
CA CYS A 78 3.29 17.94 -26.46
C CYS A 78 2.61 17.21 -27.64
N GLY A 79 2.58 15.87 -27.62
CA GLY A 79 1.88 15.06 -28.63
C GLY A 79 0.41 15.45 -28.75
N LYS A 80 -0.30 15.60 -27.64
CA LYS A 80 -1.71 16.05 -27.61
C LYS A 80 -1.89 17.57 -27.84
N ASN A 81 -0.83 18.32 -28.13
CA ASN A 81 -0.83 19.78 -28.24
C ASN A 81 -1.37 20.50 -26.99
N LEU A 82 -1.15 19.95 -25.79
CA LEU A 82 -1.66 20.48 -24.52
C LEU A 82 -0.62 21.32 -23.76
N PHE A 83 0.65 21.30 -24.17
CA PHE A 83 1.74 21.86 -23.37
C PHE A 83 2.04 23.34 -23.71
N PHE A 84 2.54 23.62 -24.92
CA PHE A 84 2.78 24.98 -25.40
C PHE A 84 1.57 25.55 -26.19
N LYS A 85 1.51 26.88 -26.30
CA LYS A 85 0.53 27.56 -27.18
C LYS A 85 0.77 27.24 -28.66
N ASN A 86 2.04 27.19 -29.07
CA ASN A 86 2.44 26.95 -30.46
C ASN A 86 2.55 25.44 -30.76
N ARG A 87 1.87 24.97 -31.81
CA ARG A 87 1.86 23.57 -32.24
C ARG A 87 3.21 23.08 -32.77
N ALA A 88 3.97 23.91 -33.48
CA ALA A 88 5.29 23.57 -33.97
C ALA A 88 6.28 23.35 -32.81
N ILE A 89 6.23 24.22 -31.79
CA ILE A 89 7.05 24.05 -30.58
C ILE A 89 6.70 22.74 -29.85
N ASN A 90 5.42 22.44 -29.70
CA ASN A 90 5.00 21.14 -29.14
C ASN A 90 5.56 19.97 -29.96
N TYR A 91 5.50 20.04 -31.29
CA TYR A 91 5.99 18.97 -32.14
C TYR A 91 7.50 18.74 -31.99
N THR A 92 8.29 19.81 -32.08
CA THR A 92 9.75 19.72 -31.97
C THR A 92 10.18 19.25 -30.58
N VAL A 93 9.67 19.87 -29.52
CA VAL A 93 10.02 19.50 -28.13
C VAL A 93 9.54 18.08 -27.83
N GLY A 94 8.30 17.74 -28.20
CA GLY A 94 7.76 16.40 -27.97
C GLY A 94 8.57 15.31 -28.67
N THR A 95 9.04 15.57 -29.90
CA THR A 95 9.83 14.61 -30.67
C THR A 95 11.16 14.37 -29.96
N ILE A 96 11.90 15.44 -29.63
CA ILE A 96 13.20 15.36 -28.95
C ILE A 96 13.10 14.59 -27.63
N LEU A 97 12.07 14.87 -26.82
CA LEU A 97 11.90 14.22 -25.52
C LEU A 97 11.48 12.75 -25.60
N MET A 98 10.81 12.35 -26.67
CA MET A 98 10.36 10.96 -26.85
C MET A 98 11.45 10.05 -27.42
N LEU A 99 12.48 10.60 -28.07
CA LEU A 99 13.59 9.82 -28.64
C LEU A 99 14.34 8.98 -27.61
N PRO A 100 14.81 9.52 -26.46
CA PRO A 100 15.48 8.70 -25.45
C PRO A 100 14.57 7.62 -24.83
N LEU A 101 13.26 7.79 -24.91
CA LEU A 101 12.27 6.83 -24.41
C LEU A 101 11.83 5.81 -25.47
N MET A 102 12.39 5.91 -26.68
CA MET A 102 12.06 5.06 -27.82
C MET A 102 10.57 5.08 -28.21
N TYR A 103 9.91 6.23 -28.10
CA TYR A 103 8.52 6.40 -28.55
C TYR A 103 8.45 7.29 -29.80
N PRO A 104 7.68 6.90 -30.85
CA PRO A 104 7.33 7.84 -31.91
C PRO A 104 6.26 8.83 -31.41
N LEU A 105 6.49 10.14 -31.57
CA LEU A 105 5.55 11.16 -31.08
C LEU A 105 4.18 11.08 -31.76
N GLU A 106 4.14 10.80 -33.07
CA GLU A 106 2.90 10.77 -33.85
C GLU A 106 1.92 9.68 -33.38
N TYR A 107 2.40 8.61 -32.75
CA TYR A 107 1.53 7.59 -32.14
C TYR A 107 0.55 8.21 -31.12
N TRP A 108 1.03 9.16 -30.32
CA TRP A 108 0.24 9.78 -29.25
C TRP A 108 -0.73 10.87 -29.75
N LYS A 109 -0.62 11.30 -31.00
CA LYS A 109 -1.53 12.28 -31.61
C LYS A 109 -2.85 11.69 -32.08
N ARG A 110 -2.90 10.39 -32.37
CA ARG A 110 -4.15 9.74 -32.77
C ARG A 110 -5.16 9.75 -31.60
N SER A 111 -6.41 10.01 -31.95
CA SER A 111 -7.56 10.02 -31.04
C SER A 111 -8.07 8.60 -30.75
N GLU A 112 -7.82 7.67 -31.67
CA GLU A 112 -8.31 6.30 -31.63
C GLU A 112 -7.13 5.34 -31.37
N VAL A 113 -6.77 5.17 -30.10
CA VAL A 113 -6.06 3.94 -29.73
C VAL A 113 -7.08 2.83 -29.94
N HIS A 114 -6.78 1.87 -30.83
CA HIS A 114 -7.72 0.81 -31.18
C HIS A 114 -8.25 0.16 -29.89
N ASP A 115 -9.57 -0.02 -29.80
CA ASP A 115 -10.23 -0.62 -28.63
C ASP A 115 -9.56 -1.93 -28.23
N THR A 116 -9.09 -2.71 -29.21
CA THR A 116 -8.32 -3.94 -29.01
C THR A 116 -7.04 -3.78 -28.20
N ILE A 117 -6.28 -2.69 -28.36
CA ILE A 117 -5.06 -2.43 -27.57
C ILE A 117 -5.45 -2.01 -26.15
N VAL A 118 -6.47 -1.18 -26.01
CA VAL A 118 -6.94 -0.68 -24.71
C VAL A 118 -7.51 -1.82 -23.86
N ASP A 119 -8.32 -2.69 -24.47
CA ASP A 119 -8.89 -3.87 -23.83
C ASP A 119 -7.79 -4.88 -23.47
N TYR A 120 -6.82 -5.08 -24.35
CA TYR A 120 -5.71 -5.98 -24.06
C TYR A 120 -4.80 -5.47 -22.92
N VAL A 121 -4.45 -4.17 -22.91
CA VAL A 121 -3.68 -3.57 -21.81
C VAL A 121 -4.45 -3.68 -20.49
N ARG A 122 -5.79 -3.53 -20.53
CA ARG A 122 -6.68 -3.73 -19.39
C ARG A 122 -6.61 -5.17 -18.88
N ASP A 123 -6.67 -6.16 -19.77
CA ASP A 123 -6.58 -7.57 -19.40
C ASP A 123 -5.22 -7.92 -18.76
N VAL A 124 -4.10 -7.50 -19.35
CA VAL A 124 -2.77 -7.74 -18.78
C VAL A 124 -2.62 -7.05 -17.42
N SER A 125 -3.21 -5.86 -17.23
CA SER A 125 -3.14 -5.14 -15.95
C SER A 125 -3.81 -5.90 -14.79
N ARG A 126 -4.74 -6.81 -15.09
CA ARG A 126 -5.42 -7.70 -14.14
C ARG A 126 -4.60 -8.95 -13.81
N THR A 127 -3.59 -9.29 -14.61
CA THR A 127 -2.74 -10.46 -14.40
C THR A 127 -1.55 -10.18 -13.44
N PRO A 128 -0.89 -11.23 -12.91
CA PRO A 128 0.37 -11.08 -12.18
C PRO A 128 1.50 -10.43 -13.00
N TYR A 129 1.40 -10.46 -14.34
CA TYR A 129 2.38 -9.91 -15.28
C TYR A 129 2.14 -8.43 -15.64
N TRP A 130 1.31 -7.73 -14.87
CA TRP A 130 0.99 -6.30 -15.08
C TRP A 130 2.21 -5.39 -15.28
N TRP A 131 3.35 -5.73 -14.69
CA TRP A 131 4.57 -4.94 -14.79
C TRP A 131 5.15 -4.92 -16.22
N LEU A 132 4.70 -5.82 -17.09
CA LEU A 132 5.02 -5.86 -18.52
C LEU A 132 4.08 -5.02 -19.41
N CYS A 133 3.01 -4.43 -18.87
CA CYS A 133 2.02 -3.68 -19.66
C CYS A 133 2.67 -2.57 -20.50
N SER A 134 3.58 -1.78 -19.91
CA SER A 134 4.22 -0.65 -20.60
C SER A 134 5.23 -1.10 -21.66
N LEU A 135 5.95 -2.20 -21.43
CA LEU A 135 6.88 -2.76 -22.42
C LEU A 135 6.14 -3.26 -23.65
N ARG A 136 4.97 -3.89 -23.44
CA ARG A 136 4.13 -4.32 -24.56
C ARG A 136 3.52 -3.13 -25.30
N GLN A 137 2.95 -2.17 -24.58
CA GLN A 137 2.40 -0.96 -25.21
C GLN A 137 3.48 -0.20 -25.98
N TRP A 138 4.69 -0.13 -25.43
CA TRP A 138 5.86 0.42 -26.10
C TRP A 138 6.18 -0.33 -27.40
N ALA A 139 6.31 -1.66 -27.34
CA ALA A 139 6.57 -2.49 -28.52
C ALA A 139 5.48 -2.29 -29.60
N VAL A 140 4.21 -2.29 -29.20
CA VAL A 140 3.09 -2.01 -30.11
C VAL A 140 3.17 -0.60 -30.67
N SER A 141 3.50 0.42 -29.88
CA SER A 141 3.61 1.80 -30.38
C SER A 141 4.74 2.01 -31.39
N THR A 142 5.77 1.16 -31.34
CA THR A 142 6.92 1.17 -32.25
C THR A 142 6.68 0.32 -33.50
N VAL A 143 5.83 -0.71 -33.40
CA VAL A 143 5.58 -1.71 -34.47
C VAL A 143 4.23 -1.50 -35.17
N SER A 144 3.24 -0.84 -34.55
CA SER A 144 1.88 -0.69 -35.10
C SER A 144 1.88 0.04 -36.45
N SER A 145 0.99 -0.44 -37.32
CA SER A 145 0.93 -0.22 -38.78
C SER A 145 1.20 1.22 -39.21
N LEU A 146 2.23 1.41 -40.04
CA LEU A 146 2.72 2.68 -40.59
C LEU A 146 1.73 3.29 -41.62
N ASP A 147 0.48 3.49 -41.21
CA ASP A 147 -0.64 3.80 -42.12
C ASP A 147 -0.69 5.26 -42.57
N SER A 148 0.27 6.11 -42.13
CA SER A 148 0.30 7.52 -42.50
C SER A 148 1.73 8.02 -42.71
N GLY A 149 1.92 8.90 -43.70
CA GLY A 149 3.23 9.47 -44.02
C GLY A 149 3.89 10.20 -42.85
N ARG A 150 3.12 10.84 -41.96
CA ARG A 150 3.67 11.48 -40.75
C ARG A 150 4.20 10.47 -39.74
N MET A 151 3.54 9.32 -39.59
CA MET A 151 4.00 8.27 -38.68
C MET A 151 5.25 7.58 -39.21
N ILE A 152 5.36 7.39 -40.53
CA ILE A 152 6.58 6.92 -41.19
C ILE A 152 7.74 7.87 -40.88
N VAL A 153 7.54 9.19 -41.01
CA VAL A 153 8.56 10.17 -40.67
C VAL A 153 8.91 10.12 -39.19
N SER A 154 7.93 10.10 -38.28
CA SER A 154 8.19 10.05 -36.83
C SER A 154 8.90 8.77 -36.40
N ALA A 155 8.55 7.61 -36.97
CA ALA A 155 9.22 6.35 -36.72
C ALA A 155 10.62 6.33 -37.35
N GLY A 156 10.77 6.87 -38.56
CA GLY A 156 12.07 7.01 -39.23
C GLY A 156 13.06 7.86 -38.43
N VAL A 157 12.62 9.00 -37.86
CA VAL A 157 13.45 9.82 -36.97
C VAL A 157 13.86 9.04 -35.72
N LEU A 158 12.95 8.25 -35.14
CA LEU A 158 13.27 7.38 -34.00
C LEU A 158 14.30 6.31 -34.37
N TYR A 159 14.10 5.59 -35.47
CA TYR A 159 15.03 4.54 -35.91
C TYR A 159 16.40 5.12 -36.27
N ALA A 160 16.45 6.28 -36.90
CA ALA A 160 17.70 7.00 -37.16
C ALA A 160 18.40 7.38 -35.84
N PHE A 161 17.66 7.88 -34.85
CA PHE A 161 18.20 8.14 -33.52
C PHE A 161 18.76 6.86 -32.88
N VAL A 162 18.02 5.75 -32.88
CA VAL A 162 18.47 4.47 -32.29
C VAL A 162 19.71 3.93 -33.00
N ALA A 163 19.74 3.98 -34.34
CA ALA A 163 20.85 3.53 -35.16
C ALA A 163 22.14 4.35 -34.93
N ILE A 164 22.04 5.57 -34.42
CA ILE A 164 23.19 6.42 -34.08
C ILE A 164 23.52 6.29 -32.58
N PHE A 165 22.51 6.43 -31.72
CA PHE A 165 22.65 6.48 -30.27
C PHE A 165 23.20 5.19 -29.69
N VAL A 166 22.68 4.03 -30.09
CA VAL A 166 23.11 2.74 -29.52
C VAL A 166 24.57 2.43 -29.88
N PRO A 167 25.01 2.55 -31.14
CA PRO A 167 26.42 2.40 -31.48
C PRO A 167 27.33 3.42 -30.80
N LEU A 168 26.96 4.71 -30.77
CA LEU A 168 27.78 5.75 -30.12
C LEU A 168 27.93 5.52 -28.62
N MET A 169 26.84 5.17 -27.93
CA MET A 169 26.89 4.84 -26.49
C MET A 169 27.74 3.60 -26.23
N THR A 170 27.60 2.58 -27.08
CA THR A 170 28.38 1.34 -26.95
C THR A 170 29.86 1.57 -27.25
N TYR A 171 30.17 2.39 -28.25
CA TYR A 171 31.55 2.77 -28.59
C TYR A 171 32.18 3.63 -27.49
N GLY A 172 31.47 4.63 -26.97
CA GLY A 172 32.01 5.57 -25.97
C GLY A 172 32.12 5.01 -24.56
N PHE A 173 31.18 4.15 -24.14
CA PHE A 173 31.09 3.68 -22.75
C PHE A 173 31.07 2.14 -22.62
N GLY A 174 31.26 1.41 -23.72
CA GLY A 174 31.12 -0.04 -23.75
C GLY A 174 29.67 -0.51 -23.59
N LEU A 175 29.48 -1.83 -23.72
CA LEU A 175 28.18 -2.47 -23.44
C LEU A 175 27.73 -2.18 -22.00
N TRP A 176 28.66 -2.17 -21.04
CA TRP A 176 28.34 -1.83 -19.66
C TRP A 176 27.80 -0.40 -19.52
N GLY A 177 28.34 0.56 -20.27
CA GLY A 177 27.81 1.92 -20.31
C GLY A 177 26.38 1.99 -20.83
N LEU A 178 26.06 1.24 -21.89
CA LEU A 178 24.70 1.12 -22.41
C LEU A 178 23.75 0.53 -21.34
N PHE A 179 24.17 -0.51 -20.61
CA PHE A 179 23.38 -1.06 -19.51
C PHE A 179 23.20 -0.07 -18.35
N LYS A 180 24.32 0.51 -17.91
CA LYS A 180 24.42 1.38 -16.73
C LYS A 180 23.66 2.68 -16.92
N PHE A 181 23.80 3.36 -18.05
CA PHE A 181 23.25 4.69 -18.28
C PHE A 181 21.91 4.68 -19.01
N TYR A 182 21.53 3.57 -19.64
CA TYR A 182 20.35 3.55 -20.49
C TYR A 182 19.39 2.40 -20.17
N LEU A 183 19.79 1.14 -20.33
CA LEU A 183 18.85 0.02 -20.24
C LEU A 183 18.21 -0.12 -18.85
N ILE A 184 18.99 -0.04 -17.76
CA ILE A 184 18.44 -0.19 -16.41
C ILE A 184 17.50 0.97 -16.03
N PRO A 185 17.87 2.26 -16.23
CA PRO A 185 16.93 3.36 -16.07
C PRO A 185 15.67 3.22 -16.93
N LEU A 186 15.79 2.73 -18.16
CA LEU A 186 14.65 2.49 -19.05
C LEU A 186 13.71 1.39 -18.50
N PHE A 187 14.25 0.30 -17.95
CA PHE A 187 13.44 -0.72 -17.27
C PHE A 187 12.66 -0.15 -16.08
N ILE A 188 13.31 0.69 -15.26
CA ILE A 188 12.66 1.33 -14.11
C ILE A 188 11.56 2.30 -14.56
N TYR A 189 11.82 3.07 -15.62
CA TYR A 189 10.79 3.89 -16.27
C TYR A 189 9.58 3.04 -16.66
N HIS A 190 9.79 1.90 -17.33
CA HIS A 190 8.71 1.00 -17.73
C HIS A 190 7.97 0.38 -16.53
N LEU A 191 8.67 0.05 -15.45
CA LEU A 191 8.07 -0.41 -14.21
C LEU A 191 7.08 0.63 -13.64
N TRP A 192 7.49 1.90 -13.60
CA TRP A 192 6.62 3.00 -13.15
C TRP A 192 5.44 3.22 -14.08
N MET A 193 5.66 3.23 -15.40
CA MET A 193 4.59 3.35 -16.39
C MET A 193 3.55 2.24 -16.25
N SER A 194 3.99 0.99 -16.08
CA SER A 194 3.10 -0.15 -15.81
C SER A 194 2.33 0.02 -14.50
N THR A 195 2.96 0.57 -13.47
CA THR A 195 2.32 0.83 -12.18
C THR A 195 1.21 1.87 -12.32
N PHE A 196 1.48 2.97 -13.03
CA PHE A 196 0.49 4.01 -13.28
C PHE A 196 -0.68 3.50 -14.12
N MET A 197 -0.40 2.68 -15.13
CA MET A 197 -1.45 2.04 -15.93
C MET A 197 -2.30 1.07 -15.11
N LYS A 198 -1.69 0.20 -14.31
CA LYS A 198 -2.44 -0.73 -13.45
C LYS A 198 -3.36 0.02 -12.49
N ALA A 199 -2.82 1.02 -11.79
CA ALA A 199 -3.61 1.89 -10.93
C ALA A 199 -4.76 2.55 -11.70
N SER A 200 -4.50 3.00 -12.93
CA SER A 200 -5.49 3.66 -13.76
C SER A 200 -6.49 2.77 -14.48
N TYR A 201 -6.38 1.43 -14.48
CA TYR A 201 -7.33 0.54 -15.16
C TYR A 201 -8.24 -0.24 -14.21
N LEU A 202 -7.76 -0.57 -13.00
CA LEU A 202 -8.52 -1.37 -12.02
C LEU A 202 -9.62 -0.59 -11.28
N SER A 203 -9.73 0.73 -11.47
CA SER A 203 -10.42 1.64 -10.53
C SER A 203 -11.75 2.27 -11.02
N PHE A 204 -12.34 1.76 -12.11
CA PHE A 204 -13.71 2.15 -12.52
C PHE A 204 -14.36 1.00 -13.29
N GLU A 205 -14.82 -0.04 -12.61
CA GLU A 205 -15.92 -0.87 -13.15
C GLU A 205 -17.27 -0.16 -12.87
N GLN A 206 -18.33 -0.56 -13.56
CA GLN A 206 -19.68 0.02 -13.38
C GLN A 206 -20.08 -0.05 -11.90
N GLY A 207 -20.05 1.09 -11.20
CA GLY A 207 -20.42 1.21 -9.79
C GLY A 207 -19.27 1.58 -8.85
N ASP A 208 -18.00 1.51 -9.28
CA ASP A 208 -16.86 1.80 -8.39
C ASP A 208 -16.49 3.29 -8.34
N ASN A 209 -16.14 3.75 -7.14
CA ASN A 209 -15.70 5.12 -6.88
C ASN A 209 -14.34 5.45 -7.55
N PRO A 210 -14.13 6.69 -8.03
CA PRO A 210 -12.82 7.17 -8.47
C PRO A 210 -11.77 7.01 -7.37
N THR A 211 -10.84 6.06 -7.55
CA THR A 211 -9.76 5.87 -6.58
C THR A 211 -8.60 6.84 -6.87
N PHE A 212 -8.47 7.83 -6.00
CA PHE A 212 -7.40 8.83 -6.08
C PHE A 212 -6.09 8.28 -5.51
N PHE A 213 -5.24 7.70 -6.36
CA PHE A 213 -3.95 7.12 -5.93
C PHE A 213 -2.98 8.18 -5.37
N ARG A 214 -2.51 7.95 -4.13
CA ARG A 214 -1.47 8.75 -3.48
C ARG A 214 -0.09 8.09 -3.62
N LEU A 215 0.81 8.76 -4.33
CA LEU A 215 2.24 8.42 -4.33
C LEU A 215 3.02 9.30 -3.35
N PRO A 216 4.20 8.86 -2.87
CA PRO A 216 5.12 9.71 -2.13
C PRO A 216 5.40 11.02 -2.89
N ARG A 217 5.52 12.14 -2.17
CA ARG A 217 5.69 13.47 -2.79
C ARG A 217 6.92 13.55 -3.69
N PHE A 218 8.01 12.87 -3.33
CA PHE A 218 9.22 12.86 -4.14
C PHE A 218 9.01 12.12 -5.48
N VAL A 219 8.25 11.02 -5.50
CA VAL A 219 7.89 10.31 -6.74
C VAL A 219 7.03 11.22 -7.62
N GLN A 220 5.98 11.84 -7.06
CA GLN A 220 5.13 12.78 -7.82
C GLN A 220 5.94 13.93 -8.42
N TYR A 221 6.92 14.44 -7.66
CA TYR A 221 7.82 15.48 -8.13
C TYR A 221 8.71 14.99 -9.27
N LEU A 222 9.38 13.83 -9.12
CA LEU A 222 10.24 13.25 -10.16
C LEU A 222 9.46 12.90 -11.43
N THR A 223 8.27 12.33 -11.30
CA THR A 223 7.41 11.99 -12.42
C THR A 223 6.63 13.18 -12.96
N GLN A 224 6.81 14.38 -12.40
CA GLN A 224 6.13 15.60 -12.83
C GLN A 224 4.60 15.40 -12.90
N ASP A 225 4.03 14.87 -11.82
CA ASP A 225 2.59 14.61 -11.65
C ASP A 225 1.97 13.70 -12.73
N PHE A 226 2.78 12.89 -13.42
CA PHE A 226 2.32 12.01 -14.49
C PHE A 226 1.18 11.07 -14.06
N ASN A 227 1.25 10.52 -12.84
CA ASN A 227 0.18 9.71 -12.27
C ASN A 227 -1.18 10.43 -12.24
N ILE A 228 -1.17 11.74 -12.00
CA ILE A 228 -2.37 12.58 -12.04
C ILE A 228 -2.85 12.77 -13.48
N GLY A 229 -1.92 13.00 -14.41
CA GLY A 229 -2.22 13.16 -15.84
C GLY A 229 -2.92 11.93 -16.44
N VAL A 230 -2.51 10.73 -16.05
CA VAL A 230 -3.16 9.48 -16.47
C VAL A 230 -4.62 9.43 -16.00
N ILE A 231 -4.88 9.79 -14.74
CA ILE A 231 -6.25 9.85 -14.18
C ILE A 231 -7.10 10.87 -14.93
N LEU A 232 -6.59 12.08 -15.17
CA LEU A 232 -7.31 13.14 -15.89
C LEU A 232 -7.60 12.75 -17.35
N THR A 233 -6.66 12.09 -18.02
CA THR A 233 -6.85 11.56 -19.38
C THR A 233 -7.96 10.49 -19.40
N ARG A 234 -8.06 9.64 -18.37
CA ARG A 234 -9.14 8.65 -18.27
C ARG A 234 -10.50 9.32 -18.12
N ILE A 235 -10.61 10.34 -17.26
CA ILE A 235 -11.84 11.12 -17.07
C ILE A 235 -12.24 11.79 -18.40
N HIS A 236 -11.29 12.35 -19.14
CA HIS A 236 -11.51 12.91 -20.46
C HIS A 236 -12.11 11.87 -21.44
N ASN A 237 -11.53 10.67 -21.49
CA ASN A 237 -12.01 9.61 -22.38
C ASN A 237 -13.41 9.11 -21.97
N GLN A 238 -13.67 8.91 -20.66
CA GLN A 238 -14.97 8.48 -20.15
C GLN A 238 -16.09 9.51 -20.33
N THR A 239 -15.74 10.79 -20.47
CA THR A 239 -16.69 11.87 -20.75
C THR A 239 -16.90 12.11 -22.24
N ASN A 240 -16.51 11.15 -23.11
CA ASN A 240 -16.55 11.28 -24.58
C ASN A 240 -15.87 12.56 -25.08
N SER A 241 -14.71 12.89 -24.50
CA SER A 241 -13.92 14.09 -24.83
C SER A 241 -14.62 15.44 -24.59
N VAL A 242 -15.76 15.47 -23.88
CA VAL A 242 -16.54 16.69 -23.64
C VAL A 242 -15.76 17.70 -22.80
N ILE A 243 -14.94 17.25 -21.84
CA ILE A 243 -14.06 18.15 -21.07
C ILE A 243 -12.63 18.06 -21.59
N PRO A 244 -11.97 19.15 -21.98
CA PRO A 244 -10.55 19.13 -22.36
C PRO A 244 -9.62 18.69 -21.22
N ILE A 245 -8.48 18.08 -21.56
CA ILE A 245 -7.42 17.80 -20.59
C ILE A 245 -6.64 19.11 -20.31
N PRO A 246 -6.45 19.52 -19.04
CA PRO A 246 -5.68 20.71 -18.74
C PRO A 246 -4.19 20.52 -19.06
N PRO A 247 -3.43 21.61 -19.27
CA PRO A 247 -1.99 21.53 -19.51
C PRO A 247 -1.26 20.76 -18.40
N ALA A 248 -0.21 19.99 -18.74
CA ALA A 248 0.43 19.08 -17.79
C ALA A 248 0.99 19.75 -16.52
N TYR A 249 1.41 21.01 -16.61
CA TYR A 249 1.86 21.81 -15.45
C TYR A 249 0.72 22.32 -14.55
N LYS A 250 -0.55 22.03 -14.89
CA LYS A 250 -1.75 22.33 -14.10
C LYS A 250 -2.53 21.09 -13.69
N TRP A 251 -2.05 19.88 -14.01
CA TRP A 251 -2.71 18.63 -13.63
C TRP A 251 -2.96 18.53 -12.12
N LYS A 252 -1.99 18.94 -11.30
CA LYS A 252 -2.15 18.94 -9.85
C LYS A 252 -3.23 19.91 -9.38
N GLU A 253 -3.32 21.10 -9.96
CA GLU A 253 -4.37 22.09 -9.65
C GLU A 253 -5.74 21.51 -9.99
N ALA A 254 -5.91 20.98 -11.20
CA ALA A 254 -7.14 20.32 -11.64
C ALA A 254 -7.53 19.15 -10.72
N TYR A 255 -6.56 18.33 -10.35
CA TYR A 255 -6.76 17.19 -9.48
C TYR A 255 -7.18 17.56 -8.06
N GLN A 256 -6.63 18.64 -7.48
CA GLN A 256 -7.05 19.08 -6.15
C GLN A 256 -8.49 19.61 -6.16
N VAL A 257 -8.89 20.31 -7.23
CA VAL A 257 -10.28 20.76 -7.40
C VAL A 257 -11.20 19.56 -7.52
N LEU A 258 -10.90 18.61 -8.42
CA LEU A 258 -11.68 17.37 -8.55
C LEU A 258 -11.72 16.63 -7.21
N LYS A 259 -10.58 16.38 -6.57
CA LYS A 259 -10.51 15.65 -5.30
C LYS A 259 -11.40 16.27 -4.22
N LYS A 260 -11.46 17.59 -4.13
CA LYS A 260 -12.32 18.31 -3.18
C LYS A 260 -13.81 18.10 -3.49
N GLU A 261 -14.17 18.09 -4.77
CA GLU A 261 -15.54 17.80 -5.22
C GLU A 261 -15.91 16.31 -5.03
N TYR A 262 -14.94 15.39 -5.12
CA TYR A 262 -15.13 13.94 -4.91
C TYR A 262 -15.02 13.48 -3.44
N GLU A 263 -14.34 14.21 -2.55
CA GLU A 263 -14.21 13.84 -1.12
C GLU A 263 -15.56 13.79 -0.37
N GLY A 264 -16.63 14.33 -0.95
CA GLY A 264 -17.99 14.27 -0.41
C GLY A 264 -18.85 13.10 -0.89
N ILE A 265 -18.33 12.18 -1.71
CA ILE A 265 -19.10 11.08 -2.31
C ILE A 265 -18.56 9.73 -1.82
N THR A 266 -19.30 9.10 -0.92
CA THR A 266 -19.18 7.69 -0.48
C THR A 266 -20.26 6.84 -1.17
N GLU A 267 -20.12 5.51 -1.21
CA GLU A 267 -21.18 4.61 -1.73
C GLU A 267 -22.55 4.86 -1.07
N GLU A 268 -22.55 5.13 0.24
CA GLU A 268 -23.76 5.48 1.00
C GLU A 268 -24.37 6.81 0.55
N THR A 269 -23.56 7.83 0.27
CA THR A 269 -24.05 9.15 -0.19
C THR A 269 -24.37 9.17 -1.69
N PHE A 270 -23.80 8.28 -2.50
CA PHE A 270 -24.07 8.22 -3.94
C PHE A 270 -25.49 7.75 -4.24
N PHE A 271 -25.97 6.72 -3.54
CA PHE A 271 -27.37 6.28 -3.59
C PHE A 271 -28.31 7.29 -2.93
N ASP A 272 -27.89 7.91 -1.83
CA ASP A 272 -28.66 8.95 -1.15
C ASP A 272 -28.83 10.21 -2.00
N VAL A 273 -27.79 10.61 -2.76
CA VAL A 273 -27.84 11.73 -3.69
C VAL A 273 -28.77 11.40 -4.85
N LEU A 274 -28.74 10.18 -5.40
CA LEU A 274 -29.68 9.71 -6.44
C LEU A 274 -31.14 9.66 -5.93
N GLN A 275 -31.38 9.35 -4.66
CA GLN A 275 -32.71 9.39 -4.05
C GLN A 275 -33.16 10.80 -3.62
N LYS A 276 -32.23 11.71 -3.30
CA LYS A 276 -32.50 13.04 -2.72
C LYS A 276 -32.41 14.21 -3.71
N VAL A 277 -32.30 13.99 -5.01
CA VAL A 277 -32.46 15.08 -6.00
C VAL A 277 -33.95 15.41 -6.20
N GLY A 278 -34.52 16.04 -5.18
CA GLY A 278 -35.74 16.83 -5.25
C GLY A 278 -35.57 18.13 -4.45
N PRO A 279 -36.34 19.20 -4.74
CA PRO A 279 -36.16 20.54 -4.14
C PRO A 279 -36.26 20.62 -2.61
N SER A 280 -36.72 19.57 -1.92
CA SER A 280 -36.99 19.58 -0.47
C SER A 280 -35.76 19.57 0.43
N VAL A 281 -34.56 19.23 -0.06
CA VAL A 281 -33.38 19.04 0.81
C VAL A 281 -32.70 20.36 1.22
N LYS A 282 -32.95 21.47 0.52
CA LYS A 282 -32.39 22.79 0.92
C LYS A 282 -32.94 23.28 2.27
N LYS A 283 -34.15 22.82 2.65
CA LYS A 283 -34.81 23.18 3.92
C LYS A 283 -34.33 22.29 5.06
N SER A 284 -34.16 20.98 4.84
CA SER A 284 -33.66 20.04 5.85
C SER A 284 -32.19 20.26 6.21
N LEU A 285 -31.36 20.75 5.27
CA LEU A 285 -29.96 21.10 5.53
C LEU A 285 -29.79 22.35 6.42
N GLN A 286 -30.79 23.23 6.51
CA GLN A 286 -30.77 24.35 7.47
C GLN A 286 -31.13 23.88 8.88
N THR A 287 -32.02 22.90 9.01
CA THR A 287 -32.44 22.32 10.30
C THR A 287 -31.36 21.42 10.90
N ILE A 288 -30.63 20.63 10.10
CA ILE A 288 -29.56 19.76 10.63
C ILE A 288 -28.34 20.60 11.09
N LYS A 289 -28.10 21.77 10.49
CA LYS A 289 -27.04 22.69 10.95
C LYS A 289 -27.32 23.29 12.32
N SER A 290 -28.57 23.39 12.77
CA SER A 290 -28.89 23.84 14.13
C SER A 290 -28.71 22.74 15.18
N ASP A 291 -28.92 21.46 14.81
CA ASP A 291 -28.91 20.35 15.77
C ASP A 291 -27.53 19.76 16.05
N VAL A 292 -26.56 19.93 15.13
CA VAL A 292 -25.16 19.49 15.33
C VAL A 292 -24.34 20.52 16.13
N ALA A 293 -24.85 21.74 16.29
CA ALA A 293 -24.17 22.80 17.04
C ALA A 293 -24.21 22.60 18.58
N THR A 294 -24.94 21.60 19.08
CA THR A 294 -25.18 21.38 20.53
C THR A 294 -24.47 20.17 21.14
N THR A 295 -23.68 19.40 20.40
CA THR A 295 -22.79 18.39 21.01
C THR A 295 -21.48 19.04 21.47
N GLU A 296 -21.40 19.38 22.76
CA GLU A 296 -20.15 19.79 23.40
C GLU A 296 -19.08 18.71 23.19
N GLN A 297 -18.00 19.06 22.48
CA GLN A 297 -16.80 18.23 22.43
C GLN A 297 -16.19 18.16 23.84
N PRO A 298 -15.66 16.99 24.27
CA PRO A 298 -14.93 16.91 25.52
C PRO A 298 -13.79 17.95 25.53
N PRO A 299 -13.52 18.59 26.68
CA PRO A 299 -12.56 19.68 26.75
C PRO A 299 -11.21 19.21 26.23
N LYS A 300 -10.72 19.85 25.15
CA LYS A 300 -9.36 19.62 24.64
C LYS A 300 -8.38 19.89 25.78
N GLN A 301 -7.69 18.84 26.22
CA GLN A 301 -6.62 18.95 27.18
C GLN A 301 -5.56 19.90 26.61
N LYS A 302 -5.26 21.00 27.31
CA LYS A 302 -4.23 21.95 26.87
C LYS A 302 -2.90 21.22 26.78
N SER A 303 -2.24 21.29 25.64
CA SER A 303 -0.91 20.69 25.43
C SER A 303 0.09 21.40 26.35
N LYS A 304 1.07 20.66 26.90
CA LYS A 304 2.13 21.29 27.71
C LYS A 304 3.06 22.20 26.89
N PHE A 305 2.87 22.19 25.58
CA PHE A 305 3.59 23.00 24.61
C PHE A 305 2.71 24.06 23.93
N ASP A 306 1.49 24.30 24.42
CA ASP A 306 0.66 25.42 23.97
C ASP A 306 1.31 26.75 24.37
N GLY A 307 1.41 27.68 23.43
CA GLY A 307 2.08 28.98 23.62
C GLY A 307 3.62 28.92 23.64
N LYS A 308 4.22 27.73 23.54
CA LYS A 308 5.68 27.57 23.45
C LYS A 308 6.17 27.54 21.99
N PRO A 309 7.41 28.00 21.72
CA PRO A 309 8.02 27.86 20.40
C PRO A 309 8.08 26.40 19.94
N TRP A 310 7.90 26.16 18.63
CA TRP A 310 7.85 24.81 18.06
C TRP A 310 9.11 23.98 18.32
N TYR A 311 10.27 24.62 18.40
CA TYR A 311 11.57 23.95 18.61
C TYR A 311 11.72 23.38 20.03
N GLU A 312 10.93 23.81 21.01
CA GLU A 312 10.95 23.24 22.36
C GLU A 312 10.33 21.84 22.40
N ARG A 313 9.49 21.52 21.40
CA ARG A 313 8.89 20.19 21.21
C ARG A 313 9.90 19.18 20.67
N ILE A 314 11.13 19.57 20.32
CA ILE A 314 12.12 18.70 19.68
C ILE A 314 13.12 18.16 20.70
N PHE A 315 13.39 16.86 20.63
CA PHE A 315 14.55 16.23 21.27
C PHE A 315 15.79 16.46 20.41
N TRP A 316 16.47 17.60 20.60
CA TRP A 316 17.59 18.01 19.76
C TRP A 316 18.75 17.01 19.74
N THR A 317 19.11 16.42 20.87
CA THR A 317 20.20 15.44 20.94
C THR A 317 19.92 14.23 20.04
N THR A 318 18.74 13.62 20.19
CA THR A 318 18.29 12.49 19.36
C THR A 318 18.15 12.89 17.89
N THR A 319 17.58 14.07 17.64
CA THR A 319 17.39 14.58 16.27
C THR A 319 18.72 14.78 15.55
N ILE A 320 19.69 15.45 16.19
CA ILE A 320 21.03 15.63 15.64
C ILE A 320 21.67 14.28 15.38
N PHE A 321 21.58 13.33 16.32
CA PHE A 321 22.13 11.99 16.14
C PHE A 321 21.50 11.25 14.94
N LEU A 322 20.18 11.27 14.80
CA LEU A 322 19.42 10.61 13.72
C LEU A 322 19.74 11.17 12.33
N PHE A 323 20.09 12.46 12.22
CA PHE A 323 20.43 13.07 10.92
C PHE A 323 21.94 13.14 10.65
N ALA A 324 22.77 13.32 11.68
CA ALA A 324 24.22 13.37 11.54
C ALA A 324 24.80 12.00 11.19
N THR A 325 24.31 10.92 11.80
CA THR A 325 24.88 9.59 11.56
C THR A 325 24.66 9.08 10.13
N PRO A 326 23.49 9.24 9.46
CA PRO A 326 23.37 8.95 8.03
C PRO A 326 24.25 9.86 7.17
N ALA A 327 24.36 11.16 7.49
CA ALA A 327 25.22 12.07 6.73
C ALA A 327 26.70 11.64 6.81
N LEU A 328 27.17 11.27 8.00
CA LEU A 328 28.51 10.71 8.22
C LEU A 328 28.70 9.36 7.53
N SER A 329 27.66 8.53 7.44
CA SER A 329 27.69 7.26 6.72
C SER A 329 27.85 7.48 5.21
N ILE A 330 27.09 8.42 4.64
CA ILE A 330 27.21 8.81 3.22
C ILE A 330 28.59 9.38 2.94
N TYR A 331 29.08 10.28 3.80
CA TYR A 331 30.44 10.80 3.72
C TYR A 331 31.50 9.69 3.81
N GLY A 332 31.32 8.73 4.72
CA GLY A 332 32.18 7.57 4.89
C GLY A 332 32.25 6.70 3.64
N MET A 333 31.10 6.35 3.07
CA MET A 333 31.02 5.57 1.84
C MET A 333 31.62 6.31 0.64
N ALA A 334 31.49 7.64 0.57
CA ALA A 334 32.03 8.44 -0.52
C ALA A 334 33.54 8.68 -0.43
N THR A 335 34.11 8.72 0.78
CA THR A 335 35.50 9.16 0.99
C THR A 335 36.44 8.09 1.55
N THR A 336 35.94 6.88 1.79
CA THR A 336 36.76 5.75 2.26
C THR A 336 36.93 4.75 1.10
N PRO A 337 38.16 4.36 0.75
CA PRO A 337 38.39 3.31 -0.23
C PRO A 337 37.64 2.04 0.13
N PHE A 338 37.17 1.31 -0.89
CA PHE A 338 36.46 0.05 -0.65
C PHE A 338 37.39 -1.00 -0.04
N ASN A 339 37.00 -1.56 1.10
CA ASN A 339 37.68 -2.67 1.74
C ASN A 339 36.65 -3.73 2.17
N TRP A 340 36.61 -4.87 1.48
CA TRP A 340 35.61 -5.90 1.74
C TRP A 340 35.64 -6.44 3.18
N ARG A 341 36.80 -6.42 3.86
CA ARG A 341 36.93 -6.85 5.27
C ARG A 341 36.22 -5.87 6.22
N THR A 342 36.32 -4.58 5.93
CA THR A 342 35.58 -3.53 6.64
C THR A 342 34.07 -3.68 6.41
N TYR A 343 33.63 -3.96 5.18
CA TYR A 343 32.22 -4.20 4.89
C TYR A 343 31.68 -5.50 5.52
N LEU A 344 32.49 -6.56 5.58
CA LEU A 344 32.14 -7.77 6.33
C LEU A 344 32.00 -7.46 7.83
N THR A 345 32.91 -6.67 8.39
CA THR A 345 32.83 -6.24 9.80
C THR A 345 31.61 -5.36 10.04
N ALA A 346 31.26 -4.48 9.09
CA ALA A 346 30.02 -3.71 9.13
C ALA A 346 28.79 -4.62 9.14
N PHE A 347 28.76 -5.63 8.27
CA PHE A 347 27.69 -6.62 8.21
C PHE A 347 27.55 -7.41 9.52
N LEU A 348 28.66 -7.89 10.08
CA LEU A 348 28.66 -8.59 11.37
C LEU A 348 28.22 -7.67 12.52
N SER A 349 28.70 -6.42 12.55
CA SER A 349 28.32 -5.41 13.54
C SER A 349 26.82 -5.07 13.47
N TYR A 350 26.26 -5.00 12.26
CA TYR A 350 24.83 -4.87 12.01
C TYR A 350 24.06 -6.09 12.54
N TYR A 351 24.52 -7.31 12.22
CA TYR A 351 23.87 -8.54 12.63
C TYR A 351 23.89 -8.76 14.15
N ILE A 352 25.01 -8.44 14.79
CA ILE A 352 25.18 -8.48 16.25
C ILE A 352 24.17 -7.56 16.94
N ALA A 353 24.02 -6.33 16.45
CA ALA A 353 23.05 -5.39 16.98
C ALA A 353 21.62 -5.92 16.83
N GLY A 354 21.26 -6.45 15.66
CA GLY A 354 19.94 -7.02 15.38
C GLY A 354 19.60 -8.20 16.29
N ILE A 355 20.54 -9.11 16.51
CA ILE A 355 20.35 -10.23 17.46
C ILE A 355 20.18 -9.72 18.89
N GLY A 356 20.95 -8.71 19.30
CA GLY A 356 20.84 -8.10 20.62
C GLY A 356 19.47 -7.47 20.88
N ILE A 357 18.89 -6.82 19.87
CA ILE A 357 17.53 -6.28 19.93
C ILE A 357 16.48 -7.40 19.96
N THR A 358 16.51 -8.30 18.96
CA THR A 358 15.48 -9.33 18.78
C THR A 358 15.50 -10.41 19.86
N ALA A 359 16.63 -11.10 20.06
CA ALA A 359 16.73 -12.16 21.05
C ALA A 359 16.84 -11.59 22.48
N GLY A 360 17.48 -10.44 22.67
CA GLY A 360 17.68 -9.80 23.97
C GLY A 360 16.54 -8.87 24.37
N TYR A 361 16.62 -7.61 23.95
CA TYR A 361 15.74 -6.52 24.40
C TYR A 361 14.26 -6.90 24.26
N HIS A 362 13.89 -7.43 23.10
CA HIS A 362 12.53 -7.78 22.75
C HIS A 362 12.05 -9.06 23.45
N ARG A 363 12.61 -10.22 23.12
CA ARG A 363 12.07 -11.51 23.57
C ARG A 363 12.39 -11.83 25.02
N LEU A 364 13.64 -11.66 25.43
CA LEU A 364 14.11 -12.00 26.77
C LEU A 364 13.60 -11.00 27.81
N PHE A 365 13.82 -9.70 27.56
CA PHE A 365 13.56 -8.67 28.58
C PHE A 365 12.15 -8.08 28.48
N SER A 366 11.64 -7.71 27.30
CA SER A 366 10.29 -7.15 27.19
C SER A 366 9.20 -8.20 27.39
N HIS A 367 9.27 -9.34 26.69
CA HIS A 367 8.21 -10.35 26.67
C HIS A 367 8.42 -11.50 27.64
N ARG A 368 9.64 -11.68 28.16
CA ARG A 368 9.98 -12.80 29.06
C ARG A 368 9.56 -14.12 28.44
N SER A 369 9.80 -14.28 27.15
CA SER A 369 9.35 -15.44 26.36
C SER A 369 10.25 -16.66 26.54
N TYR A 370 11.43 -16.47 27.15
CA TYR A 370 12.31 -17.53 27.60
C TYR A 370 13.18 -17.02 28.76
N ASP A 371 13.83 -17.94 29.47
CA ASP A 371 14.82 -17.63 30.50
C ASP A 371 16.22 -17.93 29.97
N ALA A 372 17.23 -17.20 30.47
CA ALA A 372 18.61 -17.34 30.03
C ALA A 372 19.58 -17.32 31.21
N SER A 373 20.67 -18.07 31.07
CA SER A 373 21.80 -18.03 32.00
C SER A 373 22.41 -16.61 32.07
N TRP A 374 23.03 -16.26 33.19
CA TRP A 374 23.58 -14.92 33.39
C TRP A 374 24.62 -14.51 32.33
N PRO A 375 25.49 -15.39 31.77
CA PRO A 375 26.43 -14.99 30.72
C PRO A 375 25.70 -14.61 29.43
N VAL A 376 24.67 -15.38 29.04
CA VAL A 376 23.86 -15.08 27.85
C VAL A 376 23.14 -13.75 28.01
N ARG A 377 22.60 -13.47 29.21
CA ARG A 377 21.98 -12.18 29.51
C ARG A 377 22.97 -11.03 29.32
N VAL A 378 24.18 -11.13 29.88
CA VAL A 378 25.23 -10.11 29.69
C VAL A 378 25.56 -9.92 28.21
N VAL A 379 25.80 -11.01 27.48
CA VAL A 379 26.15 -10.95 26.05
C VAL A 379 25.04 -10.28 25.25
N LEU A 380 23.79 -10.71 25.37
CA LEU A 380 22.66 -10.13 24.64
C LEU A 380 22.43 -8.66 24.99
N THR A 381 22.59 -8.30 26.27
CA THR A 381 22.54 -6.89 26.71
C THR A 381 23.63 -6.05 26.04
N LEU A 382 24.87 -6.52 25.99
CA LEU A 382 25.97 -5.80 25.35
C LEU A 382 25.79 -5.72 23.82
N MET A 383 25.33 -6.80 23.18
CA MET A 383 25.02 -6.83 21.75
C MET A 383 23.95 -5.78 21.40
N GLY A 384 22.84 -5.74 22.15
CA GLY A 384 21.76 -4.77 21.93
C GLY A 384 22.18 -3.33 22.23
N THR A 385 23.10 -3.13 23.19
CA THR A 385 23.70 -1.81 23.48
C THR A 385 24.41 -1.22 22.25
N THR A 386 24.90 -2.05 21.33
CA THR A 386 25.52 -1.56 20.08
C THR A 386 24.53 -0.99 19.06
N ALA A 387 23.22 -1.16 19.26
CA ALA A 387 22.17 -0.71 18.33
C ALA A 387 21.84 0.79 18.45
N PHE A 388 22.24 1.44 19.54
CA PHE A 388 21.92 2.84 19.86
C PHE A 388 20.42 3.12 20.09
N GLU A 389 19.66 2.13 20.55
CA GLU A 389 18.21 2.22 20.79
C GLU A 389 17.87 2.31 22.28
N MET A 390 18.50 3.25 22.99
CA MET A 390 18.30 3.46 24.44
C MET A 390 18.77 2.28 25.32
N SER A 391 18.73 2.47 26.64
CA SER A 391 19.02 1.39 27.58
C SER A 391 17.97 0.28 27.51
N VAL A 392 18.30 -0.93 27.97
CA VAL A 392 17.33 -2.06 27.98
C VAL A 392 16.06 -1.67 28.74
N ILE A 393 16.22 -0.98 29.88
CA ILE A 393 15.10 -0.60 30.75
C ILE A 393 14.15 0.36 30.03
N GLU A 394 14.69 1.37 29.35
CA GLU A 394 13.89 2.37 28.61
C GLU A 394 13.24 1.76 27.37
N TRP A 395 13.99 0.97 26.60
CA TRP A 395 13.46 0.30 25.42
C TRP A 395 12.33 -0.67 25.79
N CYS A 396 12.52 -1.47 26.84
CA CYS A 396 11.49 -2.39 27.32
C CYS A 396 10.27 -1.66 27.89
N HIS A 397 10.46 -0.52 28.55
CA HIS A 397 9.35 0.33 29.01
C HIS A 397 8.46 0.74 27.83
N ASP A 398 9.07 1.32 26.80
CA ASP A 398 8.35 1.79 25.62
C ASP A 398 7.70 0.64 24.84
N HIS A 399 8.40 -0.50 24.70
CA HIS A 399 7.87 -1.67 24.01
C HIS A 399 6.68 -2.31 24.77
N ARG A 400 6.76 -2.42 26.10
CA ARG A 400 5.64 -2.90 26.93
C ARG A 400 4.46 -1.94 26.86
N ALA A 401 4.71 -0.64 26.88
CA ALA A 401 3.67 0.38 26.68
C ALA A 401 3.01 0.24 25.30
N HIS A 402 3.79 0.01 24.26
CA HIS A 402 3.29 -0.20 22.90
C HIS A 402 2.35 -1.41 22.81
N HIS A 403 2.68 -2.56 23.39
CA HIS A 403 1.77 -3.72 23.39
C HIS A 403 0.48 -3.48 24.17
N ARG A 404 0.57 -2.73 25.29
CA ARG A 404 -0.57 -2.39 26.13
C ARG A 404 -1.52 -1.42 25.46
N TYR A 405 -0.97 -0.43 24.75
CA TYR A 405 -1.69 0.72 24.21
C TYR A 405 -1.72 0.78 22.69
N THR A 406 -1.38 -0.31 22.00
CA THR A 406 -1.25 -0.38 20.53
C THR A 406 -2.40 0.36 19.84
N ASP A 407 -2.08 1.21 18.88
CA ASP A 407 -3.05 1.98 18.10
C ASP A 407 -3.89 3.01 18.88
N THR A 408 -3.47 3.38 20.09
CA THR A 408 -4.07 4.46 20.89
C THR A 408 -3.11 5.64 21.05
N ASP A 409 -3.60 6.78 21.54
CA ASP A 409 -2.75 7.95 21.78
C ASP A 409 -1.66 7.76 22.86
N LYS A 410 -1.78 6.72 23.68
CA LYS A 410 -0.77 6.32 24.67
C LYS A 410 0.31 5.41 24.08
N ASP A 411 0.15 4.92 22.86
CA ASP A 411 1.20 4.16 22.17
C ASP A 411 2.38 5.09 21.84
N PRO A 412 3.59 4.84 22.37
CA PRO A 412 4.74 5.71 22.16
C PRO A 412 5.09 5.94 20.68
N TYR A 413 4.79 4.98 19.80
CA TYR A 413 5.04 5.09 18.36
C TYR A 413 3.79 4.81 17.51
N ASN A 414 2.63 5.27 18.02
CA ASN A 414 1.32 5.11 17.39
C ASN A 414 1.30 5.30 15.87
N VAL A 415 1.04 4.23 15.13
CA VAL A 415 0.98 4.23 13.66
C VAL A 415 -0.18 5.04 13.10
N LYS A 416 -1.26 5.27 13.86
CA LYS A 416 -2.39 6.11 13.42
C LYS A 416 -2.01 7.58 13.21
N ARG A 417 -0.88 8.04 13.76
CA ARG A 417 -0.31 9.37 13.49
C ARG A 417 0.44 9.43 12.15
N GLY A 418 0.60 8.29 11.49
CA GLY A 418 1.16 8.13 10.15
C GLY A 418 2.51 7.42 10.14
N PHE A 419 2.85 6.85 8.98
CA PHE A 419 4.08 6.08 8.74
C PHE A 419 5.34 6.75 9.29
N TRP A 420 5.59 8.03 8.94
CA TRP A 420 6.81 8.73 9.36
C TRP A 420 6.85 9.03 10.85
N TRP A 421 5.68 9.19 11.49
CA TRP A 421 5.60 9.33 12.94
C TRP A 421 6.10 8.04 13.61
N ALA A 422 5.52 6.89 13.26
CA ALA A 422 5.89 5.59 13.82
C ALA A 422 7.34 5.19 13.49
N HIS A 423 7.84 5.58 12.31
CA HIS A 423 9.20 5.25 11.89
C HIS A 423 10.26 6.04 12.66
N MET A 424 10.13 7.37 12.77
CA MET A 424 11.15 8.20 13.43
C MET A 424 10.62 9.47 14.11
N GLY A 425 9.41 9.91 13.78
CA GLY A 425 8.84 11.14 14.35
C GLY A 425 8.70 11.09 15.87
N TRP A 426 8.34 9.92 16.42
CA TRP A 426 8.22 9.72 17.87
C TRP A 426 9.55 9.90 18.64
N LEU A 427 10.70 9.73 17.98
CA LEU A 427 12.03 9.99 18.55
C LEU A 427 12.43 11.47 18.47
N ILE A 428 11.89 12.19 17.50
CA ILE A 428 12.19 13.61 17.24
C ILE A 428 11.39 14.50 18.18
N PHE A 429 10.11 14.17 18.42
CA PHE A 429 9.19 15.02 19.17
C PHE A 429 9.01 14.54 20.61
N LYS A 430 9.07 15.48 21.56
CA LYS A 430 8.77 15.24 22.97
C LYS A 430 7.32 14.81 23.16
N ARG A 431 7.12 13.73 23.91
CA ARG A 431 5.79 13.22 24.27
C ARG A 431 5.05 14.21 25.15
N GLU A 432 3.72 14.26 25.04
CA GLU A 432 2.87 15.03 25.94
C GLU A 432 2.85 14.41 27.34
N THR A 433 2.62 13.10 27.41
CA THR A 433 2.60 12.29 28.62
C THR A 433 3.44 11.04 28.41
N GLU A 434 4.13 10.58 29.45
CA GLU A 434 4.78 9.27 29.41
C GLU A 434 3.75 8.16 29.58
N PRO A 435 3.83 7.08 28.79
CA PRO A 435 2.92 5.95 28.93
C PRO A 435 3.27 5.11 30.15
N GLU A 436 2.29 4.41 30.70
CA GLU A 436 2.47 3.55 31.88
C GLU A 436 2.84 2.12 31.49
N ALA A 437 4.07 1.70 31.79
CA ALA A 437 4.50 0.31 31.70
C ALA A 437 5.34 -0.09 32.92
N ASP A 438 5.06 -1.28 33.48
CA ASP A 438 5.85 -1.85 34.57
C ASP A 438 7.18 -2.39 34.03
N VAL A 439 8.28 -2.02 34.68
CA VAL A 439 9.65 -2.48 34.42
C VAL A 439 10.44 -2.73 35.72
N GLU A 440 9.74 -2.90 36.85
CA GLU A 440 10.38 -3.15 38.16
C GLU A 440 11.17 -4.45 38.20
N ASP A 441 10.79 -5.45 37.41
CA ASP A 441 11.55 -6.68 37.20
C ASP A 441 12.93 -6.40 36.59
N LEU A 442 13.01 -5.51 35.60
CA LEU A 442 14.26 -5.15 34.93
C LEU A 442 15.18 -4.31 35.83
N LYS A 443 14.61 -3.47 36.70
CA LYS A 443 15.37 -2.67 37.67
C LYS A 443 16.03 -3.52 38.76
N LYS A 444 15.50 -4.70 39.06
CA LYS A 444 16.11 -5.64 40.02
C LYS A 444 17.34 -6.35 39.46
N ASP A 445 17.47 -6.40 38.13
CA ASP A 445 18.59 -7.03 37.44
C ASP A 445 19.86 -6.15 37.49
N TRP A 446 20.93 -6.68 38.11
CA TRP A 446 22.19 -5.95 38.24
C TRP A 446 22.87 -5.68 36.88
N VAL A 447 22.71 -6.57 35.90
CA VAL A 447 23.31 -6.42 34.56
C VAL A 447 22.65 -5.23 33.86
N LEU A 448 21.33 -5.17 33.91
CA LEU A 448 20.55 -4.11 33.25
C LEU A 448 20.73 -2.77 33.94
N ARG A 449 20.83 -2.74 35.28
CA ARG A 449 21.17 -1.52 36.02
C ARG A 449 22.54 -0.98 35.64
N LEU A 450 23.54 -1.86 35.51
CA LEU A 450 24.89 -1.46 35.12
C LEU A 450 24.87 -0.90 33.68
N GLN A 451 24.20 -1.59 32.76
CA GLN A 451 24.07 -1.15 31.38
C GLN A 451 23.34 0.19 31.29
N HIS A 452 22.24 0.38 32.04
CA HIS A 452 21.52 1.65 32.07
C HIS A 452 22.40 2.81 32.59
N LYS A 453 23.15 2.58 33.67
CA LYS A 453 24.05 3.59 34.25
C LYS A 453 25.20 3.97 33.30
N TYR A 454 25.75 3.01 32.56
CA TYR A 454 26.90 3.21 31.67
C TYR A 454 26.54 3.13 30.18
N TYR A 455 25.28 3.38 29.84
CA TYR A 455 24.76 3.13 28.49
C TYR A 455 25.56 3.85 27.40
N ALA A 456 25.74 5.17 27.52
CA ALA A 456 26.42 5.95 26.48
C ALA A 456 27.88 5.54 26.28
N PRO A 457 28.73 5.40 27.32
CA PRO A 457 30.08 4.86 27.17
C PRO A 457 30.12 3.46 26.54
N LEU A 458 29.22 2.56 26.94
CA LEU A 458 29.16 1.20 26.38
C LEU A 458 28.74 1.21 24.91
N ALA A 459 27.71 1.99 24.55
CA ALA A 459 27.22 2.10 23.18
C ALA A 459 28.30 2.68 22.25
N ILE A 460 28.99 3.75 22.67
CA ILE A 460 30.10 4.34 21.90
C ILE A 460 31.26 3.35 21.78
N GLY A 461 31.69 2.76 22.90
CA GLY A 461 32.82 1.85 22.95
C GLY A 461 32.61 0.61 22.09
N LEU A 462 31.48 -0.09 22.27
CA LEU A 462 31.19 -1.34 21.59
C LEU A 462 30.61 -1.15 20.18
N GLY A 463 29.82 -0.09 19.98
CA GLY A 463 29.12 0.16 18.73
C GLY A 463 29.95 0.88 17.68
N PHE A 464 30.83 1.82 18.08
CA PHE A 464 31.65 2.61 17.14
C PHE A 464 33.15 2.34 17.26
N LEU A 465 33.69 2.39 18.48
CA LEU A 465 35.15 2.30 18.67
C LEU A 465 35.68 0.89 18.49
N LEU A 466 34.93 -0.14 18.87
CA LEU A 466 35.33 -1.54 18.68
C LEU A 466 35.41 -1.92 17.19
N PRO A 467 34.41 -1.65 16.33
CA PRO A 467 34.57 -1.87 14.89
C PRO A 467 35.71 -1.04 14.27
N MET A 468 35.90 0.21 14.71
CA MET A 468 37.03 1.04 14.31
C MET A 468 38.38 0.38 14.65
N TRP A 469 38.52 -0.08 15.89
CA TRP A 469 39.73 -0.73 16.37
C TRP A 469 40.01 -2.04 15.62
N ILE A 470 39.00 -2.90 15.42
CA ILE A 470 39.13 -4.13 14.65
C ILE A 470 39.64 -3.81 13.23
N CYS A 471 38.99 -2.88 12.53
CA CYS A 471 39.38 -2.58 11.15
C CYS A 471 40.75 -1.91 11.04
N GLY A 472 41.03 -0.97 11.94
CA GLY A 472 42.29 -0.27 12.02
C GLY A 472 43.47 -1.17 12.37
N HIS A 473 43.29 -2.07 13.34
CA HIS A 473 44.35 -2.94 13.82
C HIS A 473 44.64 -4.10 12.87
N PHE A 474 43.62 -4.78 12.33
CA PHE A 474 43.81 -6.00 11.54
C PHE A 474 44.00 -5.76 10.04
N TRP A 475 43.50 -4.65 9.49
CA TRP A 475 43.66 -4.34 8.06
C TRP A 475 43.87 -2.85 7.75
N GLY A 476 44.33 -2.07 8.74
CA GLY A 476 44.79 -0.69 8.55
C GLY A 476 43.69 0.34 8.25
N ASP A 477 42.41 -0.04 8.27
CA ASP A 477 41.30 0.80 7.84
C ASP A 477 40.57 1.45 9.02
N TRP A 478 41.23 2.35 9.73
CA TRP A 478 40.65 3.08 10.86
C TRP A 478 39.43 3.91 10.44
N LYS A 479 39.54 4.62 9.31
CA LYS A 479 38.47 5.50 8.81
C LYS A 479 37.24 4.70 8.39
N GLY A 480 37.41 3.63 7.62
CA GLY A 480 36.31 2.75 7.23
C GLY A 480 35.74 1.98 8.41
N GLY A 481 36.58 1.56 9.35
CA GLY A 481 36.14 0.95 10.60
C GLY A 481 35.21 1.84 11.40
N PHE A 482 35.52 3.13 11.52
CA PHE A 482 34.65 4.07 12.23
C PHE A 482 33.40 4.43 11.43
N LEU A 483 33.55 4.92 10.19
CA LEU A 483 32.44 5.51 9.43
C LEU A 483 31.51 4.45 8.81
N ILE A 484 32.05 3.29 8.41
CA ILE A 484 31.29 2.23 7.74
C ILE A 484 30.93 1.13 8.75
N ALA A 485 31.92 0.50 9.38
CA ALA A 485 31.66 -0.63 10.27
C ALA A 485 31.04 -0.21 11.62
N GLY A 486 31.40 0.97 12.12
CA GLY A 486 30.76 1.62 13.26
C GLY A 486 29.47 2.30 12.84
N ILE A 487 29.54 3.49 12.24
CA ILE A 487 28.36 4.37 12.06
C ILE A 487 27.36 3.79 11.06
N ALA A 488 27.76 3.48 9.83
CA ALA A 488 26.81 3.06 8.78
C ALA A 488 26.06 1.78 9.12
N SER A 489 26.72 0.81 9.78
CA SER A 489 26.08 -0.41 10.25
C SER A 489 24.98 -0.13 11.28
N LYS A 490 25.18 0.86 12.17
CA LYS A 490 24.18 1.22 13.19
C LYS A 490 23.05 2.06 12.62
N VAL A 491 23.34 2.93 11.65
CA VAL A 491 22.29 3.61 10.88
C VAL A 491 21.39 2.60 10.21
N LEU A 492 21.97 1.60 9.52
CA LEU A 492 21.18 0.55 8.88
C LEU A 492 20.36 -0.24 9.92
N MET A 493 20.96 -0.60 11.06
CA MET A 493 20.25 -1.29 12.13
C MET A 493 19.05 -0.50 12.64
N MET A 494 19.24 0.78 12.99
CA MET A 494 18.15 1.64 13.47
C MET A 494 17.02 1.73 12.44
N GLN A 495 17.34 1.90 11.15
CA GLN A 495 16.31 1.92 10.10
C GLN A 495 15.56 0.59 10.01
N CYS A 496 16.25 -0.54 10.18
CA CYS A 496 15.61 -1.85 10.24
C CYS A 496 14.66 -1.97 11.45
N THR A 497 15.08 -1.58 12.65
CA THR A 497 14.19 -1.61 13.82
C THR A 497 13.01 -0.66 13.67
N PHE A 498 13.23 0.53 13.13
CA PHE A 498 12.15 1.50 12.88
C PHE A 498 11.12 1.01 11.86
N CYS A 499 11.52 0.12 10.94
CA CYS A 499 10.59 -0.57 10.04
C CYS A 499 9.64 -1.53 10.79
N ILE A 500 9.99 -2.01 11.97
CA ILE A 500 9.06 -2.83 12.78
C ILE A 500 7.87 -1.97 13.18
N ASN A 501 8.13 -0.78 13.73
CA ASN A 501 7.08 0.14 14.18
C ASN A 501 6.25 0.71 13.02
N SER A 502 6.84 0.86 11.83
CA SER A 502 6.16 1.44 10.66
C SER A 502 5.73 0.40 9.64
N LEU A 503 6.67 -0.24 8.94
CA LEU A 503 6.40 -1.18 7.85
C LEU A 503 5.55 -2.37 8.32
N ALA A 504 5.81 -2.91 9.51
CA ALA A 504 5.09 -4.06 10.03
C ALA A 504 3.65 -3.75 10.48
N HIS A 505 3.26 -2.48 10.53
CA HIS A 505 1.87 -2.04 10.75
C HIS A 505 1.17 -1.60 9.46
N TYR A 506 1.89 -1.55 8.34
CA TYR A 506 1.38 -1.07 7.04
C TYR A 506 1.29 -2.17 5.98
N ILE A 507 2.31 -3.03 5.89
CA ILE A 507 2.45 -4.02 4.82
C ILE A 507 2.32 -5.42 5.41
N GLY A 508 1.40 -6.20 4.85
CA GLY A 508 1.20 -7.61 5.17
C GLY A 508 -0.24 -7.95 5.48
N GLU A 509 -0.43 -9.16 6.00
CA GLU A 509 -1.73 -9.76 6.27
C GLU A 509 -2.10 -9.68 7.75
N ALA A 510 -3.39 -9.51 8.02
CA ALA A 510 -3.98 -9.65 9.35
C ALA A 510 -4.31 -11.13 9.58
N THR A 511 -3.28 -11.96 9.74
CA THR A 511 -3.40 -13.43 9.68
C THR A 511 -4.21 -14.04 10.83
N TYR A 512 -4.12 -13.46 12.03
CA TYR A 512 -4.76 -13.97 13.24
C TYR A 512 -5.83 -13.03 13.79
N THR A 513 -5.66 -11.72 13.60
CA THR A 513 -6.61 -10.69 14.05
C THR A 513 -6.48 -9.45 13.19
N ASP A 514 -7.58 -8.71 12.98
CA ASP A 514 -7.57 -7.38 12.37
C ASP A 514 -8.10 -6.28 13.30
N GLN A 515 -8.20 -6.59 14.59
CA GLN A 515 -8.59 -5.61 15.62
C GLN A 515 -7.56 -4.49 15.79
N ARG A 516 -6.31 -4.76 15.40
CA ARG A 516 -5.17 -3.84 15.48
C ARG A 516 -4.44 -3.81 14.14
N SER A 517 -3.60 -2.81 13.97
CA SER A 517 -2.82 -2.56 12.75
C SER A 517 -1.66 -3.51 12.43
N PRO A 518 -1.00 -4.24 13.38
CA PRO A 518 0.11 -5.14 13.06
C PRO A 518 -0.20 -6.16 11.96
N ARG A 519 0.78 -6.42 11.10
CA ARG A 519 0.68 -7.28 9.92
C ARG A 519 1.81 -8.29 9.83
N ASP A 520 1.50 -9.46 9.29
CA ASP A 520 2.47 -10.49 8.96
C ASP A 520 2.98 -10.29 7.53
N SER A 521 4.30 -10.15 7.38
CA SER A 521 4.96 -9.94 6.09
C SER A 521 6.33 -10.62 6.06
N PRO A 522 6.53 -11.63 5.19
CA PRO A 522 7.84 -12.27 5.01
C PRO A 522 8.94 -11.29 4.55
N ILE A 523 8.57 -10.29 3.75
CA ILE A 523 9.51 -9.25 3.28
C ILE A 523 9.93 -8.37 4.46
N THR A 524 8.98 -7.94 5.28
CA THR A 524 9.27 -7.17 6.49
C THR A 524 10.17 -8.00 7.41
N SER A 525 9.85 -9.28 7.60
CA SER A 525 10.62 -10.21 8.43
C SER A 525 12.08 -10.35 7.98
N LEU A 526 12.34 -10.40 6.67
CA LEU A 526 13.71 -10.40 6.13
C LEU A 526 14.48 -9.11 6.48
N VAL A 527 13.83 -7.96 6.37
CA VAL A 527 14.42 -6.64 6.68
C VAL A 527 14.62 -6.44 8.18
N THR A 528 13.77 -7.04 9.02
CA THR A 528 13.71 -6.80 10.46
C THR A 528 14.19 -7.98 11.30
N PHE A 529 15.08 -8.82 10.79
CA PHE A 529 15.66 -9.95 11.54
C PHE A 529 14.63 -10.91 12.14
N GLY A 530 13.53 -11.13 11.44
CA GLY A 530 12.46 -12.03 11.87
C GLY A 530 11.24 -11.35 12.44
N GLU A 531 11.33 -10.07 12.80
CA GLU A 531 10.29 -9.36 13.57
C GLU A 531 9.07 -8.92 12.75
N GLY A 532 9.00 -9.30 11.47
CA GLY A 532 7.95 -8.90 10.53
C GLY A 532 6.71 -9.79 10.51
N TYR A 533 6.66 -10.86 11.30
CA TYR A 533 5.40 -11.58 11.59
C TYR A 533 4.67 -10.89 12.74
N HIS A 534 4.40 -9.59 12.53
CA HIS A 534 4.04 -8.69 13.61
C HIS A 534 2.59 -8.86 14.07
N ASN A 535 1.71 -9.38 13.20
CA ASN A 535 0.34 -9.74 13.60
C ASN A 535 0.37 -10.93 14.56
N PHE A 536 1.15 -11.97 14.23
CA PHE A 536 1.40 -13.09 15.15
C PHE A 536 1.95 -12.60 16.48
N HIS A 537 2.98 -11.76 16.43
CA HIS A 537 3.66 -11.27 17.62
C HIS A 537 2.73 -10.47 18.56
N HIS A 538 1.90 -9.59 18.01
CA HIS A 538 0.97 -8.79 18.82
C HIS A 538 -0.16 -9.61 19.42
N GLU A 539 -0.63 -10.64 18.70
CA GLU A 539 -1.67 -11.54 19.18
C GLU A 539 -1.13 -12.54 20.22
N PHE A 540 0.12 -13.00 20.05
CA PHE A 540 0.76 -14.03 20.87
C PHE A 540 2.10 -13.56 21.49
N PRO A 541 2.09 -12.50 22.32
CA PRO A 541 3.29 -11.75 22.67
C PRO A 541 4.30 -12.49 23.54
N TYR A 542 3.89 -13.52 24.30
CA TYR A 542 4.84 -14.30 25.09
C TYR A 542 5.49 -15.46 24.33
N ASP A 543 5.09 -15.77 23.08
CA ASP A 543 5.77 -16.80 22.29
C ASP A 543 7.20 -16.34 21.99
N TYR A 544 8.19 -17.21 22.20
CA TYR A 544 9.58 -16.85 21.91
C TYR A 544 9.88 -16.74 20.40
N ARG A 545 8.95 -17.19 19.56
CA ARG A 545 9.04 -17.10 18.09
C ARG A 545 8.27 -15.88 17.64
N ASN A 546 8.79 -15.20 16.63
CA ASN A 546 7.99 -14.24 15.88
C ASN A 546 7.41 -14.93 14.63
N GLY A 547 8.22 -15.72 13.92
CA GLY A 547 7.75 -16.59 12.83
C GLY A 547 7.54 -18.04 13.26
N ILE A 548 6.28 -18.53 13.26
CA ILE A 548 5.95 -19.92 13.68
C ILE A 548 6.41 -21.01 12.71
N HIS A 549 6.50 -20.70 11.42
CA HIS A 549 6.84 -21.68 10.40
C HIS A 549 8.35 -21.97 10.41
N ALA A 550 8.73 -23.20 10.04
CA ALA A 550 10.15 -23.55 9.93
C ALA A 550 10.88 -22.70 8.88
N SER A 551 10.18 -22.38 7.78
CA SER A 551 10.66 -21.50 6.71
C SER A 551 10.61 -20.00 7.05
N ALA A 552 9.97 -19.62 8.16
CA ALA A 552 9.93 -18.23 8.58
C ALA A 552 11.32 -17.81 9.06
N TYR A 553 11.95 -16.90 8.29
CA TYR A 553 13.22 -16.29 8.63
C TYR A 553 13.08 -15.62 9.99
N ASP A 554 13.81 -16.14 10.98
CA ASP A 554 13.78 -15.64 12.35
C ASP A 554 15.09 -16.06 13.05
N PRO A 555 16.18 -15.31 12.81
CA PRO A 555 17.48 -15.57 13.43
C PRO A 555 17.45 -15.60 14.96
N GLY A 556 16.63 -14.75 15.59
CA GLY A 556 16.44 -14.73 17.04
C GLY A 556 15.91 -16.07 17.55
N LYS A 557 14.87 -16.61 16.91
CA LYS A 557 14.30 -17.94 17.22
C LYS A 557 15.35 -19.03 17.09
N TRP A 558 16.14 -19.02 16.02
CA TRP A 558 17.15 -20.04 15.76
C TRP A 558 18.26 -20.00 16.80
N LEU A 559 18.76 -18.81 17.16
CA LEU A 559 19.76 -18.64 18.20
C LEU A 559 19.24 -19.12 19.56
N ILE A 560 18.05 -18.67 19.97
CA ILE A 560 17.44 -19.06 21.25
C ILE A 560 17.26 -20.57 21.32
N CYS A 561 16.78 -21.19 20.24
CA CYS A 561 16.59 -22.64 20.14
C CYS A 561 17.94 -23.39 20.23
N PHE A 562 18.95 -22.94 19.49
CA PHE A 562 20.28 -23.54 19.52
C PHE A 562 20.92 -23.49 20.91
N LEU A 563 20.86 -22.34 21.58
CA LEU A 563 21.37 -22.19 22.95
C LEU A 563 20.65 -23.09 23.96
N SER A 564 19.40 -23.46 23.69
CA SER A 564 18.62 -24.33 24.59
C SER A 564 19.11 -25.76 24.60
N TRP A 565 19.75 -26.22 23.52
CA TRP A 565 20.37 -27.54 23.45
C TRP A 565 21.53 -27.69 24.46
N PHE A 566 22.12 -26.57 24.88
CA PHE A 566 23.21 -26.52 25.86
C PHE A 566 22.73 -26.07 27.25
N GLY A 567 21.42 -25.91 27.47
CA GLY A 567 20.85 -25.39 28.72
C GLY A 567 21.16 -23.92 29.01
N LEU A 568 21.69 -23.17 28.03
CA LEU A 568 22.04 -21.75 28.18
C LEU A 568 20.82 -20.83 28.10
N THR A 569 19.78 -21.29 27.40
CA THR A 569 18.42 -20.76 27.39
C THR A 569 17.45 -21.89 27.75
N TYR A 570 16.38 -21.58 28.47
CA TYR A 570 15.42 -22.56 28.96
C TYR A 570 14.03 -21.92 29.12
N ASN A 571 13.01 -22.74 29.43
CA ASN A 571 11.61 -22.28 29.54
C ASN A 571 11.10 -21.50 28.31
N LEU A 572 11.44 -21.96 27.10
CA LEU A 572 11.01 -21.35 25.84
C LEU A 572 9.48 -21.45 25.71
N LYS A 573 8.77 -20.35 25.95
CA LYS A 573 7.32 -20.29 25.99
C LYS A 573 6.73 -20.33 24.59
N ARG A 574 5.66 -21.12 24.42
CA ARG A 574 4.91 -21.24 23.16
C ARG A 574 3.42 -21.24 23.47
N PHE A 575 2.64 -20.59 22.62
CA PHE A 575 1.19 -20.73 22.69
C PHE A 575 0.75 -22.10 22.13
N PRO A 576 -0.36 -22.67 22.63
CA PRO A 576 -0.98 -23.86 22.04
C PRO A 576 -1.33 -23.64 20.57
N ALA A 577 -0.99 -24.62 19.72
CA ALA A 577 -1.20 -24.53 18.28
C ALA A 577 -2.67 -24.35 17.86
N GLU A 578 -3.61 -24.81 18.71
CA GLU A 578 -5.05 -24.66 18.49
C GLU A 578 -5.48 -23.18 18.44
N LEU A 579 -4.86 -22.30 19.23
CA LEU A 579 -5.19 -20.87 19.24
C LEU A 579 -4.85 -20.21 17.91
N PHE A 580 -3.77 -20.65 17.26
CA PHE A 580 -3.39 -20.15 15.94
C PHE A 580 -4.43 -20.52 14.89
N GLN A 581 -4.99 -21.74 14.97
CA GLN A 581 -6.05 -22.18 14.06
C GLN A 581 -7.35 -21.43 14.31
N LYS A 582 -7.71 -21.19 15.58
CA LYS A 582 -8.89 -20.39 15.93
C LYS A 582 -8.82 -18.98 15.32
N GLY A 583 -7.71 -18.27 15.49
CA GLY A 583 -7.53 -16.94 14.89
C GLY A 583 -7.66 -16.95 13.36
N LYS A 584 -7.05 -17.93 12.69
CA LYS A 584 -7.16 -18.07 11.22
C LYS A 584 -8.59 -18.36 10.75
N ILE A 585 -9.32 -19.21 11.47
CA ILE A 585 -10.73 -19.52 11.16
C ILE A 585 -11.58 -18.27 11.37
N GLN A 586 -11.42 -17.53 12.47
CA GLN A 586 -12.14 -16.29 12.72
C GLN A 586 -11.92 -15.24 11.62
N MET A 587 -10.67 -15.09 11.15
CA MET A 587 -10.35 -14.20 10.03
C MET A 587 -10.96 -14.69 8.71
N ALA A 588 -10.97 -16.00 8.46
CA ALA A 588 -11.60 -16.59 7.28
C ALA A 588 -13.13 -16.43 7.29
N GLU A 589 -13.78 -16.64 8.43
CA GLU A 589 -15.22 -16.42 8.64
C GLU A 589 -15.59 -14.96 8.39
N LYS A 590 -14.81 -14.02 8.92
CA LYS A 590 -15.01 -12.59 8.68
C LYS A 590 -14.91 -12.25 7.19
N LYS A 591 -13.86 -12.73 6.52
CA LYS A 591 -13.68 -12.52 5.07
C LYS A 591 -14.83 -13.13 4.26
N ALA A 592 -15.24 -14.36 4.60
CA ALA A 592 -16.37 -15.01 3.96
C ALA A 592 -17.67 -14.22 4.17
N ALA A 593 -17.90 -13.66 5.36
CA ALA A 593 -19.04 -12.80 5.63
C ALA A 593 -19.03 -11.49 4.83
N GLU A 594 -17.86 -10.86 4.67
CA GLU A 594 -17.70 -9.65 3.84
C GLU A 594 -17.94 -9.94 2.35
N GLU A 595 -17.40 -11.05 1.83
CA GLU A 595 -17.68 -11.49 0.46
C GLU A 595 -19.15 -11.84 0.27
N ARG A 596 -19.77 -12.49 1.26
CA ARG A 596 -21.19 -12.82 1.26
C ARG A 596 -22.07 -11.58 1.13
N LYS A 597 -21.72 -10.47 1.78
CA LYS A 597 -22.48 -9.19 1.70
C LYS A 597 -22.49 -8.56 0.30
N LYS A 598 -21.51 -8.87 -0.55
CA LYS A 598 -21.41 -8.31 -1.91
C LYS A 598 -22.33 -9.02 -2.92
N LEU A 599 -22.89 -10.16 -2.53
CA LEU A 599 -23.71 -11.00 -3.40
C LEU A 599 -25.17 -10.94 -2.95
N PHE A 600 -26.09 -10.99 -3.91
CA PHE A 600 -27.52 -11.10 -3.61
C PHE A 600 -27.88 -12.56 -3.31
N TRP A 601 -28.24 -12.83 -2.06
CA TRP A 601 -28.67 -14.16 -1.60
C TRP A 601 -30.19 -14.26 -1.42
N GLY A 602 -30.95 -13.32 -1.99
CA GLY A 602 -32.38 -13.19 -1.72
C GLY A 602 -32.70 -12.46 -0.42
N LYS A 603 -34.00 -12.32 -0.13
CA LYS A 603 -34.47 -11.71 1.11
C LYS A 603 -34.13 -12.58 2.33
N PRO A 604 -33.60 -11.99 3.42
CA PRO A 604 -33.41 -12.70 4.69
C PRO A 604 -34.73 -13.30 5.18
N LEU A 605 -34.68 -14.48 5.80
CA LEU A 605 -35.88 -15.20 6.25
C LEU A 605 -36.68 -14.39 7.29
N GLU A 606 -35.99 -13.54 8.06
CA GLU A 606 -36.54 -12.68 9.09
C GLU A 606 -37.38 -11.54 8.50
N GLU A 607 -37.11 -11.13 7.26
CA GLU A 607 -37.81 -10.05 6.56
C GLU A 607 -38.98 -10.56 5.70
N LEU A 608 -39.15 -11.88 5.60
CA LEU A 608 -40.21 -12.48 4.79
C LEU A 608 -41.57 -12.33 5.47
N PRO A 609 -42.62 -11.90 4.74
CA PRO A 609 -43.99 -11.92 5.24
C PRO A 609 -44.45 -13.36 5.52
N GLU A 610 -45.42 -13.52 6.41
CA GLU A 610 -46.04 -14.82 6.66
C GLU A 610 -47.19 -15.08 5.69
N MET A 611 -47.29 -16.31 5.19
CA MET A 611 -48.39 -16.76 4.32
C MET A 611 -48.86 -18.15 4.76
N THR A 612 -50.17 -18.38 4.77
CA THR A 612 -50.73 -19.72 5.03
C THR A 612 -50.75 -20.56 3.74
N ARG A 613 -50.79 -21.89 3.86
CA ARG A 613 -50.92 -22.82 2.72
C ARG A 613 -52.14 -22.50 1.85
N ILE A 614 -53.23 -22.06 2.48
CA ILE A 614 -54.45 -21.66 1.78
C ILE A 614 -54.21 -20.39 0.97
N GLN A 615 -53.54 -19.39 1.54
CA GLN A 615 -53.20 -18.15 0.83
C GLN A 615 -52.27 -18.42 -0.36
N VAL A 616 -51.24 -19.27 -0.20
CA VAL A 616 -50.34 -19.66 -1.31
C VAL A 616 -51.15 -20.26 -2.47
N ARG A 617 -52.09 -21.16 -2.15
CA ARG A 617 -52.93 -21.83 -3.15
C ARG A 617 -53.91 -20.86 -3.83
N ASP A 618 -54.47 -19.94 -3.06
CA ASP A 618 -55.38 -18.90 -3.55
C ASP A 618 -54.64 -17.93 -4.47
N GLU A 619 -53.42 -17.51 -4.15
CA GLU A 619 -52.61 -16.66 -5.03
C GLU A 619 -52.21 -17.36 -6.34
N CYS A 620 -51.95 -18.67 -6.29
CA CYS A 620 -51.73 -19.45 -7.50
C CYS A 620 -52.98 -19.54 -8.38
N ASN A 621 -54.15 -19.75 -7.78
CA ASN A 621 -55.41 -19.96 -8.51
C ASN A 621 -56.06 -18.65 -9.01
N LYS A 622 -55.98 -17.56 -8.23
CA LYS A 622 -56.69 -16.30 -8.50
C LYS A 622 -55.83 -15.27 -9.23
N SER A 623 -54.58 -15.09 -8.79
CA SER A 623 -53.64 -14.10 -9.37
C SER A 623 -52.70 -14.70 -10.43
N GLY A 624 -52.67 -16.02 -10.59
CA GLY A 624 -51.82 -16.68 -11.58
C GLY A 624 -50.33 -16.71 -11.23
N GLN A 625 -49.96 -16.39 -9.99
CA GLN A 625 -48.58 -16.48 -9.53
C GLN A 625 -48.10 -17.94 -9.49
N ARG A 626 -46.80 -18.16 -9.73
CA ARG A 626 -46.19 -19.49 -9.71
C ARG A 626 -45.43 -19.68 -8.41
N LEU A 627 -46.14 -20.03 -7.33
CA LEU A 627 -45.54 -20.24 -6.01
C LEU A 627 -45.33 -21.72 -5.70
N ILE A 628 -44.22 -22.06 -5.05
CA ILE A 628 -43.96 -23.39 -4.48
C ILE A 628 -43.50 -23.27 -3.02
N ILE A 629 -43.73 -24.31 -2.24
CA ILE A 629 -43.30 -24.37 -0.83
C ILE A 629 -42.14 -25.35 -0.70
N LEU A 630 -41.03 -24.93 -0.09
CA LEU A 630 -39.91 -25.80 0.29
C LEU A 630 -39.45 -25.43 1.71
N ASN A 631 -39.34 -26.41 2.61
CA ASN A 631 -38.85 -26.21 3.99
C ASN A 631 -39.51 -25.02 4.71
N ASP A 632 -40.84 -24.94 4.68
CA ASP A 632 -41.63 -23.83 5.25
C ASP A 632 -41.35 -22.44 4.65
N VAL A 633 -40.73 -22.35 3.48
CA VAL A 633 -40.49 -21.10 2.76
C VAL A 633 -41.22 -21.16 1.42
N VAL A 634 -41.84 -20.03 1.05
CA VAL A 634 -42.57 -19.86 -0.21
C VAL A 634 -41.66 -19.16 -1.21
N TYR A 635 -41.59 -19.73 -2.41
CA TYR A 635 -40.72 -19.26 -3.49
C TYR A 635 -41.54 -18.92 -4.73
N ASP A 636 -41.24 -17.80 -5.36
CA ASP A 636 -41.79 -17.43 -6.66
C ASP A 636 -40.88 -17.96 -7.77
N VAL A 637 -41.38 -18.97 -8.48
CA VAL A 637 -40.65 -19.63 -9.57
C VAL A 637 -41.09 -19.14 -10.94
N SER A 638 -41.86 -18.06 -11.04
CA SER A 638 -42.42 -17.57 -12.31
C SER A 638 -41.34 -17.32 -13.37
N GLU A 639 -40.23 -16.69 -13.01
CA GLU A 639 -39.12 -16.41 -13.93
C GLU A 639 -38.12 -17.58 -14.07
N PHE A 640 -38.21 -18.57 -13.18
CA PHE A 640 -37.30 -19.71 -13.14
C PHE A 640 -37.86 -20.97 -13.80
N GLU A 641 -39.18 -21.11 -13.89
CA GLU A 641 -39.90 -22.28 -14.43
C GLU A 641 -39.32 -22.74 -15.78
N ALA A 642 -39.18 -21.81 -16.73
CA ALA A 642 -38.65 -22.10 -18.07
C ALA A 642 -37.15 -22.44 -18.11
N LYS A 643 -36.41 -22.09 -17.06
CA LYS A 643 -34.96 -22.29 -16.93
C LYS A 643 -34.61 -23.54 -16.12
N HIS A 644 -35.61 -24.24 -15.57
CA HIS A 644 -35.40 -25.42 -14.74
C HIS A 644 -34.79 -26.58 -15.56
N PRO A 645 -33.58 -27.07 -15.22
CA PRO A 645 -32.86 -28.04 -16.04
C PRO A 645 -33.53 -29.43 -16.08
N GLY A 646 -34.31 -29.78 -15.05
CA GLY A 646 -35.10 -31.02 -15.05
C GLY A 646 -36.33 -30.96 -15.97
N GLY A 647 -36.65 -29.79 -16.51
CA GLY A 647 -37.83 -29.54 -17.34
C GLY A 647 -38.96 -28.84 -16.57
N VAL A 648 -39.78 -28.13 -17.34
CA VAL A 648 -40.88 -27.26 -16.85
C VAL A 648 -41.96 -28.05 -16.12
N GLN A 649 -42.25 -29.28 -16.56
CA GLN A 649 -43.36 -30.07 -16.03
C GLN A 649 -43.21 -30.34 -14.52
N TYR A 650 -41.99 -30.63 -14.07
CA TYR A 650 -41.72 -30.89 -12.66
C TYR A 650 -41.97 -29.66 -11.77
N ILE A 651 -41.83 -28.44 -12.29
CA ILE A 651 -42.21 -27.24 -11.53
C ILE A 651 -43.74 -27.10 -11.51
N LYS A 652 -44.40 -27.32 -12.66
CA LYS A 652 -45.86 -27.21 -12.79
C LYS A 652 -46.62 -28.13 -11.85
N ASP A 653 -46.12 -29.35 -11.64
CA ASP A 653 -46.79 -30.34 -10.79
C ASP A 653 -46.88 -29.92 -9.31
N TYR A 654 -45.99 -29.02 -8.88
CA TYR A 654 -45.87 -28.52 -7.50
C TYR A 654 -46.33 -27.08 -7.29
N ILE A 655 -46.89 -26.40 -8.30
CA ILE A 655 -47.45 -25.06 -8.12
C ILE A 655 -48.55 -25.11 -7.04
N GLY A 656 -48.43 -24.23 -6.04
CA GLY A 656 -49.32 -24.14 -4.88
C GLY A 656 -49.19 -25.30 -3.89
N LYS A 657 -48.13 -26.11 -3.96
CA LYS A 657 -47.91 -27.30 -3.12
C LYS A 657 -46.51 -27.29 -2.49
N ASP A 658 -46.34 -28.18 -1.51
CA ASP A 658 -45.05 -28.50 -0.90
C ASP A 658 -44.24 -29.46 -1.77
N ALA A 659 -43.05 -29.03 -2.18
CA ALA A 659 -42.11 -29.77 -3.01
C ALA A 659 -40.87 -30.24 -2.21
N THR A 660 -40.86 -30.10 -0.88
CA THR A 660 -39.68 -30.34 -0.04
C THR A 660 -39.10 -31.73 -0.25
N LYS A 661 -39.95 -32.76 -0.21
CA LYS A 661 -39.53 -34.15 -0.45
C LYS A 661 -38.99 -34.38 -1.86
N ALA A 662 -39.50 -33.67 -2.86
CA ALA A 662 -39.02 -33.78 -4.23
C ALA A 662 -37.68 -33.05 -4.42
N PHE A 663 -37.46 -31.95 -3.71
CA PHE A 663 -36.23 -31.16 -3.75
C PHE A 663 -35.08 -31.76 -2.92
N GLU A 664 -35.39 -32.38 -1.78
CA GLU A 664 -34.41 -32.99 -0.87
C GLU A 664 -34.27 -34.52 -1.02
N GLY A 665 -35.14 -35.15 -1.83
CA GLY A 665 -35.22 -36.59 -1.96
C GLY A 665 -33.94 -37.23 -2.48
N VAL A 666 -33.75 -38.52 -2.16
CA VAL A 666 -32.54 -39.33 -2.46
C VAL A 666 -32.15 -39.30 -3.95
N VAL A 667 -33.13 -39.17 -4.86
CA VAL A 667 -32.90 -39.10 -6.31
C VAL A 667 -32.46 -37.71 -6.78
N TYR A 668 -32.85 -36.65 -6.07
CA TYR A 668 -32.71 -35.25 -6.51
C TYR A 668 -32.08 -34.35 -5.43
N ASN A 669 -31.04 -34.81 -4.73
CA ASN A 669 -30.31 -33.97 -3.77
C ASN A 669 -29.65 -32.78 -4.49
N HIS A 670 -30.37 -31.65 -4.54
CA HIS A 670 -30.00 -30.48 -5.34
C HIS A 670 -28.67 -29.87 -4.87
N SER A 671 -27.84 -29.50 -5.85
CA SER A 671 -26.50 -28.93 -5.63
C SER A 671 -26.53 -27.58 -4.90
N PHE A 672 -25.39 -27.17 -4.35
CA PHE A 672 -25.25 -25.84 -3.75
C PHE A 672 -25.64 -24.70 -4.71
N ALA A 673 -25.34 -24.84 -6.00
CA ALA A 673 -25.74 -23.83 -7.00
C ALA A 673 -27.27 -23.74 -7.15
N ALA A 674 -27.97 -24.87 -7.16
CA ALA A 674 -29.44 -24.89 -7.20
C ALA A 674 -30.05 -24.28 -5.93
N ARG A 675 -29.47 -24.57 -4.76
CA ARG A 675 -29.88 -23.96 -3.48
C ARG A 675 -29.63 -22.44 -3.45
N ASN A 676 -28.52 -21.97 -4.01
CA ASN A 676 -28.23 -20.53 -4.12
C ASN A 676 -29.23 -19.81 -5.03
N ILE A 677 -29.62 -20.43 -6.16
CA ILE A 677 -30.67 -19.88 -7.02
C ILE A 677 -31.99 -19.82 -6.25
N LEU A 678 -32.36 -20.92 -5.59
CA LEU A 678 -33.59 -21.01 -4.80
C LEU A 678 -33.67 -19.88 -3.75
N ASP A 679 -32.57 -19.57 -3.09
CA ASP A 679 -32.50 -18.50 -2.10
C ASP A 679 -32.89 -17.13 -2.68
N THR A 680 -32.59 -16.86 -3.95
CA THR A 680 -32.96 -15.61 -4.63
C THR A 680 -34.46 -15.49 -4.94
N LEU A 681 -35.21 -16.61 -4.89
CA LEU A 681 -36.62 -16.68 -5.27
C LEU A 681 -37.59 -16.56 -4.08
N ARG A 682 -37.09 -16.33 -2.86
CA ARG A 682 -37.90 -16.28 -1.63
C ARG A 682 -38.87 -15.11 -1.62
N VAL A 683 -40.14 -15.37 -1.29
CA VAL A 683 -41.19 -14.33 -1.20
C VAL A 683 -41.91 -14.29 0.14
N ALA A 684 -42.06 -15.43 0.84
CA ALA A 684 -42.73 -15.48 2.14
C ALA A 684 -42.23 -16.69 2.95
N LYS A 685 -42.53 -16.71 4.25
CA LYS A 685 -42.41 -17.87 5.13
C LYS A 685 -43.80 -18.43 5.46
N LEU A 686 -43.91 -19.73 5.65
CA LEU A 686 -45.16 -20.36 6.03
C LEU A 686 -45.56 -19.93 7.45
N SER A 687 -46.82 -19.55 7.64
CA SER A 687 -47.29 -19.12 8.97
C SER A 687 -47.22 -20.25 10.00
N THR A 688 -46.89 -19.89 11.24
CA THR A 688 -46.82 -20.82 12.37
C THR A 688 -48.16 -21.49 12.72
N ILE A 689 -49.28 -20.97 12.23
CA ILE A 689 -50.62 -21.56 12.41
C ILE A 689 -50.73 -22.90 11.65
N ASP A 690 -50.09 -23.04 10.50
CA ASP A 690 -50.10 -24.28 9.71
C ASP A 690 -49.20 -25.37 10.30
N LYS A 691 -48.21 -25.01 11.12
CA LYS A 691 -47.31 -25.97 11.80
C LYS A 691 -48.00 -26.81 12.88
N LYS A 692 -49.22 -26.45 13.29
CA LYS A 692 -50.01 -27.17 14.30
C LYS A 692 -51.06 -28.14 13.70
N GLN A 693 -51.20 -28.19 12.37
CA GLN A 693 -52.19 -29.05 11.69
C GLN A 693 -51.58 -30.27 10.98
N GLU A 694 -50.29 -30.57 11.21
CA GLU A 694 -49.64 -31.82 10.80
C GLU A 694 -49.63 -32.89 11.88
#